data_AF-A0A8H5M5C5-F1
#
_entry.id   AF-A0A8H5M5C5-F1
#
_cell.length_a   1.000
_cell.length_b   1.000
_cell.length_c   1.000
_cell.angle_alpha   90.00
_cell.angle_beta   90.00
_cell.angle_gamma   90.00
#
_symmetry.space_group_name_H-M   'P 1'
#
loop_
_entity.id
_entity.type
_entity.pdbx_description
1 polymer ?
#
loop_
_entity_poly.entity_id
_entity_poly.type
_entity_poly.pdbx_seq_one_letter_code
_entity_poly.pdbx_strand_id
1 'polypeptide(L)'
;MSRRRVESMSSGESLNRRPPSSFTPSTSSYSHVSTYRSLQMELQLYSPSVKVYQCHFDDNGPLAVYSDHDQVRGRVILDPSCYHTGKLSISIEGAFIYSSSHVDGDIVPESSSQTPGKRKHVFFSSSTVVPMSPGSEPNSPRSAFRDAFVRRRPSVSSLNLNASAVERSFPFSFDLPRSCRPGEELPPSFTGSMDPGPSSGAIDIIYNVKVVWEANNAEEYPSMVSDRLEVPILFHPDSDFQSMDASPQSPQSWLEMPLRSDRPIPFRCAVTLPTSVTFSRPSSIPYFVVFTTTPRSPDLAKEIAADATISVSLLRQVTVTEQSSQLPTPPHTPSSSSEESDVPRNKLLKRVARSGQSRIIRAAKVLEDSPDFRDKPLPRLPTQTVFTESTTVQNSICIGFPKRPRHQLGDARRHPTLESQAALPDGLHKAKILLQKEMLPCWDQGKIIRFGWTLDERLVVLNEEGVYRLYDLQGDYVQHSLGAEAAELGIIDARIQDNGFVAMTGSLTLLEVKGWDGGRPLTLANPGLPEPPHVWSVIPPDVNISRHVEVLLSVDSTILSVDNLEVVDQRISRGPFTHISPSPNGKSLALLTFSGTLWVVSTDFQRSMAEFETTSVPGADGPIRQVEWCGNDAILVTWDFLVLLVGPFGDTLTFTHSGPTFAVTEPDGVRIMGPDVCDMVQKVPNSSMSIFRPGSTSPSAILYDAWESFTQRLPKADESIRSIRPELAAAVDECIDAAGQEWEPYWQRRLLNAAKFGRGFLDLYNPTDFVNVGQTLKVLNAVRFYEIGIPLTYSQYIHASPSQLVKRLTSRNMHLLALRISAFLSLKPDPVLKHWASAKILRSKPSTTGSGQDAELTGDEEVCKLIVQKFEQLGGADVSYADIAKRAWEVGRSGLATKLLDFEPRASDQVPLLLTMKEDRLALEKAVDSGDTDLVYHVLLHLHKRLTLGDFFRLIESGGPKLTPASRLLEVYAREQNRDMLRDFYYSDDRRVESAVLCLDEASRIQDPEARLASVKAAHKFFSDDKDRAFEAKVMDESTRLLTFQQQLEKESEGKVAFFGTSVNETVRLCILNGMSKRADRIKADFKVPDKRFWYLKLHALTTLGDFEALEAFSKSKRSPIGYEAFVRHLVDAGHPRAAVAYVARPAKYPLFKAFGGAAEP
;
A
#
# COMPACT_ATOMS: atom_id res chain seq x y z
N MET A 1 -9.41 -51.67 -17.79
CA MET A 1 -10.22 -51.06 -18.89
C MET A 1 -10.62 -49.66 -18.42
N SER A 2 -10.70 -48.62 -19.25
CA SER A 2 -10.55 -48.52 -20.70
C SER A 2 -9.68 -47.31 -21.10
N ARG A 3 -9.10 -47.31 -22.30
CA ARG A 3 -8.35 -46.16 -22.87
C ARG A 3 -9.28 -45.26 -23.67
N ARG A 4 -9.18 -43.94 -23.46
CA ARG A 4 -9.41 -42.83 -24.41
C ARG A 4 -8.99 -41.52 -23.71
N ARG A 5 -8.64 -40.43 -24.38
CA ARG A 5 -7.83 -40.16 -25.60
C ARG A 5 -7.67 -38.63 -25.55
N VAL A 6 -6.47 -38.10 -25.72
CA VAL A 6 -6.27 -36.64 -25.65
C VAL A 6 -6.85 -35.99 -26.91
N GLU A 7 -7.64 -34.94 -26.73
CA GLU A 7 -8.01 -33.97 -27.77
C GLU A 7 -7.70 -32.56 -27.27
N SER A 8 -7.22 -31.73 -28.18
CA SER A 8 -6.70 -30.39 -27.91
C SER A 8 -7.71 -29.32 -28.29
N MET A 9 -7.92 -28.33 -27.41
CA MET A 9 -8.49 -27.05 -27.80
C MET A 9 -7.59 -25.90 -27.35
N SER A 10 -7.36 -24.97 -28.27
CA SER A 10 -6.57 -23.75 -28.13
C SER A 10 -7.47 -22.52 -27.94
N SER A 11 -6.84 -21.37 -27.65
CA SER A 11 -7.46 -20.08 -27.27
C SER A 11 -8.05 -20.06 -25.85
N GLY A 12 -7.86 -19.01 -25.05
CA GLY A 12 -7.09 -17.77 -25.29
C GLY A 12 -6.69 -17.05 -23.99
N GLU A 13 -6.27 -15.79 -24.12
CA GLU A 13 -5.88 -14.86 -23.04
C GLU A 13 -4.61 -15.21 -22.22
N SER A 14 -3.45 -15.06 -22.86
CA SER A 14 -2.20 -14.76 -22.15
C SER A 14 -2.20 -13.32 -21.61
N LEU A 15 -2.06 -13.14 -20.29
CA LEU A 15 -1.86 -11.82 -19.67
C LEU A 15 -0.65 -11.78 -18.70
N ASN A 16 0.52 -11.80 -19.33
CA ASN A 16 1.85 -11.38 -18.90
C ASN A 16 1.98 -10.80 -17.47
N ARG A 17 2.66 -11.57 -16.60
CA ARG A 17 3.18 -11.09 -15.31
C ARG A 17 4.65 -11.51 -15.12
N ARG A 18 5.46 -10.54 -14.66
CA ARG A 18 6.85 -10.59 -14.16
C ARG A 18 7.96 -10.40 -15.23
N PRO A 19 9.14 -9.86 -14.86
CA PRO A 19 9.56 -9.30 -13.55
C PRO A 19 9.90 -7.79 -13.62
N PRO A 20 10.43 -7.22 -12.52
CA PRO A 20 11.54 -6.25 -12.51
C PRO A 20 12.76 -6.90 -11.81
N SER A 21 13.95 -6.94 -12.42
CA SER A 21 14.93 -5.85 -12.59
C SER A 21 15.85 -5.57 -11.38
N SER A 22 16.12 -6.59 -10.56
CA SER A 22 17.36 -6.71 -9.78
C SER A 22 17.89 -8.15 -9.89
N PHE A 23 18.29 -8.53 -11.10
CA PHE A 23 19.07 -9.75 -11.34
C PHE A 23 20.29 -9.39 -12.18
N THR A 24 21.40 -9.93 -11.71
CA THR A 24 22.74 -9.33 -11.74
C THR A 24 23.60 -10.43 -11.08
N PRO A 25 24.75 -10.88 -11.62
CA PRO A 25 25.05 -12.31 -11.59
C PRO A 25 26.07 -12.80 -10.53
N SER A 26 25.59 -13.41 -9.44
CA SER A 26 26.40 -14.18 -8.48
C SER A 26 27.29 -15.24 -9.15
N THR A 27 28.59 -14.96 -9.33
CA THR A 27 29.55 -15.76 -10.13
C THR A 27 29.04 -16.14 -11.54
N SER A 28 28.09 -15.37 -12.09
CA SER A 28 27.42 -15.61 -13.37
C SER A 28 27.20 -17.09 -13.69
N SER A 29 26.29 -17.76 -12.97
CA SER A 29 25.86 -19.13 -13.29
C SER A 29 25.01 -19.16 -14.57
N TYR A 30 25.66 -18.84 -15.68
CA TYR A 30 25.11 -18.79 -17.02
C TYR A 30 24.43 -20.11 -17.34
N SER A 31 23.10 -20.05 -17.53
CA SER A 31 22.22 -21.21 -17.70
C SER A 31 22.48 -21.98 -18.99
N HIS A 32 23.30 -21.43 -19.88
CA HIS A 32 23.63 -22.01 -21.17
C HIS A 32 25.13 -22.01 -21.43
N VAL A 33 25.60 -23.14 -21.97
CA VAL A 33 26.94 -23.32 -22.50
C VAL A 33 26.81 -23.57 -24.00
N SER A 34 27.29 -22.63 -24.82
CA SER A 34 27.34 -22.78 -26.27
C SER A 34 28.73 -23.25 -26.68
N THR A 35 28.81 -24.50 -27.18
CA THR A 35 30.06 -25.14 -27.58
C THR A 35 30.28 -25.04 -29.09
N TYR A 36 31.40 -24.44 -29.48
CA TYR A 36 31.87 -24.31 -30.85
C TYR A 36 33.21 -25.03 -31.00
N ARG A 37 33.47 -25.68 -32.15
CA ARG A 37 34.66 -26.50 -32.38
C ARG A 37 35.34 -26.18 -33.70
N SER A 38 36.66 -26.15 -33.68
CA SER A 38 37.52 -26.27 -34.86
C SER A 38 38.31 -27.59 -34.78
N LEU A 39 39.33 -27.76 -35.63
CA LEU A 39 40.15 -28.96 -35.70
C LEU A 39 41.11 -29.14 -34.50
N GLN A 40 41.56 -28.05 -33.87
CA GLN A 40 42.51 -28.08 -32.75
C GLN A 40 41.95 -27.52 -31.44
N MET A 41 40.76 -26.90 -31.45
CA MET A 41 40.20 -26.23 -30.28
C MET A 41 38.67 -26.37 -30.13
N GLU A 42 38.21 -26.41 -28.89
CA GLU A 42 36.81 -26.24 -28.49
C GLU A 42 36.66 -24.95 -27.68
N LEU A 43 35.78 -24.05 -28.12
CA LEU A 43 35.35 -22.87 -27.38
C LEU A 43 34.00 -23.15 -26.71
N GLN A 44 33.95 -23.06 -25.39
CA GLN A 44 32.71 -23.02 -24.62
C GLN A 44 32.43 -21.58 -24.20
N LEU A 45 31.41 -20.95 -24.78
CA LEU A 45 30.87 -19.66 -24.33
C LEU A 45 29.79 -19.88 -23.27
N TYR A 46 29.74 -18.99 -22.28
CA TYR A 46 28.76 -19.03 -21.19
C TYR A 46 27.89 -17.77 -21.24
N SER A 47 26.56 -17.91 -21.38
CA SER A 47 25.63 -16.76 -21.49
C SER A 47 24.32 -16.94 -20.69
N PRO A 48 23.63 -15.84 -20.29
CA PRO A 48 22.34 -15.92 -19.60
C PRO A 48 21.21 -16.46 -20.48
N SER A 49 21.30 -16.23 -21.79
CA SER A 49 20.34 -16.73 -22.76
C SER A 49 21.01 -17.02 -24.10
N VAL A 50 20.28 -17.75 -24.95
CA VAL A 50 20.70 -18.12 -26.30
C VAL A 50 19.50 -17.96 -27.23
N LYS A 51 19.69 -17.37 -28.41
CA LYS A 51 18.62 -17.04 -29.35
C LYS A 51 18.94 -17.62 -30.72
N VAL A 52 18.01 -18.39 -31.30
CA VAL A 52 18.10 -18.80 -32.70
C VAL A 52 17.97 -17.55 -33.56
N TYR A 53 19.03 -17.20 -34.29
CA TYR A 53 19.12 -15.96 -35.06
C TYR A 53 19.19 -16.29 -36.55
N GLN A 54 18.19 -15.86 -37.31
CA GLN A 54 18.01 -16.27 -38.70
C GLN A 54 18.81 -15.34 -39.63
N CYS A 55 20.11 -15.62 -39.76
CA CYS A 55 21.06 -14.79 -40.51
C CYS A 55 21.43 -15.40 -41.87
N HIS A 56 22.07 -14.62 -42.75
CA HIS A 56 22.48 -15.04 -44.10
C HIS A 56 23.78 -15.87 -44.15
N PHE A 57 24.13 -16.56 -43.07
CA PHE A 57 25.27 -17.48 -43.00
C PHE A 57 24.75 -18.87 -42.59
N ASP A 58 25.30 -19.94 -43.17
CA ASP A 58 24.65 -21.27 -43.25
C ASP A 58 24.44 -22.04 -41.92
N ASP A 59 24.91 -21.52 -40.78
CA ASP A 59 24.71 -22.14 -39.46
C ASP A 59 23.37 -21.72 -38.82
N ASN A 60 22.36 -22.60 -38.90
CA ASN A 60 21.09 -22.49 -38.17
C ASN A 60 21.25 -22.81 -36.65
N GLY A 61 22.26 -22.23 -36.01
CA GLY A 61 22.59 -22.43 -34.60
C GLY A 61 21.94 -21.39 -33.67
N PRO A 62 21.77 -21.71 -32.37
CA PRO A 62 21.40 -20.72 -31.36
C PRO A 62 22.65 -19.90 -30.93
N LEU A 63 22.57 -18.57 -31.01
CA LEU A 63 23.66 -17.65 -30.67
C LEU A 63 23.57 -17.14 -29.23
N ALA A 64 24.70 -17.06 -28.54
CA ALA A 64 24.80 -16.52 -27.19
C ALA A 64 24.42 -15.03 -27.15
N VAL A 65 23.68 -14.61 -26.12
CA VAL A 65 23.20 -13.24 -25.93
C VAL A 65 23.73 -12.65 -24.63
N TYR A 66 24.14 -11.38 -24.64
CA TYR A 66 24.69 -10.64 -23.50
C TYR A 66 24.12 -9.20 -23.44
N SER A 67 24.05 -8.59 -22.26
CA SER A 67 23.73 -7.15 -22.10
C SER A 67 24.92 -6.30 -21.65
N ASP A 68 24.73 -5.00 -21.43
CA ASP A 68 25.75 -4.07 -20.92
C ASP A 68 26.10 -4.28 -19.44
N HIS A 69 25.43 -5.21 -18.77
CA HIS A 69 25.75 -5.63 -17.40
C HIS A 69 26.49 -6.97 -17.36
N ASP A 70 26.47 -7.74 -18.45
CA ASP A 70 27.18 -9.02 -18.61
C ASP A 70 28.68 -8.89 -18.85
N GLN A 71 29.41 -9.98 -18.59
CA GLN A 71 30.77 -10.20 -19.10
C GLN A 71 30.78 -11.35 -20.10
N VAL A 72 31.50 -11.21 -21.21
CA VAL A 72 31.64 -12.29 -22.20
C VAL A 72 32.68 -13.30 -21.70
N ARG A 73 32.18 -14.33 -21.00
CA ARG A 73 32.97 -15.37 -20.33
C ARG A 73 32.92 -16.70 -21.09
N GLY A 74 33.96 -17.50 -20.91
CA GLY A 74 34.03 -18.84 -21.48
C GLY A 74 35.32 -19.58 -21.11
N ARG A 75 35.53 -20.72 -21.75
CA ARG A 75 36.83 -21.43 -21.74
C ARG A 75 37.16 -22.00 -23.11
N VAL A 76 38.43 -21.97 -23.46
CA VAL A 76 39.00 -22.67 -24.63
C VAL A 76 39.65 -23.96 -24.16
N ILE A 77 39.36 -25.07 -24.80
CA ILE A 77 40.01 -26.37 -24.57
C ILE A 77 40.84 -26.67 -25.83
N LEU A 78 42.14 -26.92 -25.67
CA LEU A 78 43.01 -27.34 -26.77
C LEU A 78 43.10 -28.87 -26.82
N ASP A 79 42.94 -29.45 -28.00
CA ASP A 79 42.97 -30.90 -28.19
C ASP A 79 44.34 -31.49 -27.74
N PRO A 80 44.39 -32.71 -27.17
CA PRO A 80 45.65 -33.35 -26.77
C PRO A 80 46.71 -33.49 -27.87
N SER A 81 46.32 -33.47 -29.16
CA SER A 81 47.25 -33.53 -30.30
C SER A 81 47.96 -32.21 -30.61
N CYS A 82 47.50 -31.07 -30.08
CA CYS A 82 48.09 -29.76 -30.40
C CYS A 82 49.50 -29.59 -29.79
N TYR A 83 50.34 -28.77 -30.42
CA TYR A 83 51.68 -28.44 -29.91
C TYR A 83 51.67 -28.00 -28.44
N HIS A 84 52.75 -28.33 -27.73
CA HIS A 84 52.87 -28.09 -26.27
C HIS A 84 53.35 -26.66 -25.93
N THR A 85 53.70 -25.86 -26.95
CA THR A 85 54.23 -24.49 -26.82
C THR A 85 53.71 -23.62 -27.96
N GLY A 86 53.30 -22.40 -27.64
CA GLY A 86 52.62 -21.50 -28.59
C GLY A 86 51.93 -20.34 -27.89
N LYS A 87 51.05 -19.65 -28.61
CA LYS A 87 50.33 -18.46 -28.18
C LYS A 87 48.84 -18.64 -28.47
N LEU A 88 48.01 -18.61 -27.43
CA LEU A 88 46.55 -18.57 -27.55
C LEU A 88 46.08 -17.12 -27.41
N SER A 89 45.49 -16.56 -28.46
CA SER A 89 44.95 -15.20 -28.49
C SER A 89 43.42 -15.28 -28.53
N ILE A 90 42.75 -14.61 -27.60
CA ILE A 90 41.29 -14.55 -27.51
C ILE A 90 40.90 -13.08 -27.60
N SER A 91 39.87 -12.73 -28.35
CA SER A 91 39.42 -11.34 -28.50
C SER A 91 37.92 -11.23 -28.77
N ILE A 92 37.37 -10.06 -28.46
CA ILE A 92 36.02 -9.63 -28.80
C ILE A 92 36.10 -8.39 -29.70
N GLU A 93 35.20 -8.30 -30.68
CA GLU A 93 35.14 -7.21 -31.65
C GLU A 93 33.68 -6.82 -31.93
N GLY A 94 33.32 -5.57 -31.63
CA GLY A 94 32.05 -4.95 -32.01
C GLY A 94 32.22 -4.07 -33.24
N ALA A 95 31.43 -4.34 -34.29
CA ALA A 95 31.60 -3.71 -35.59
C ALA A 95 30.29 -3.37 -36.30
N PHE A 96 30.26 -2.17 -36.87
CA PHE A 96 29.22 -1.68 -37.75
C PHE A 96 29.58 -2.05 -39.19
N ILE A 97 28.68 -2.74 -39.89
CA ILE A 97 28.83 -3.18 -41.26
C ILE A 97 27.72 -2.56 -42.08
N TYR A 98 28.07 -1.96 -43.23
CA TYR A 98 27.10 -1.37 -44.13
C TYR A 98 27.52 -1.55 -45.60
N SER A 99 26.55 -1.79 -46.47
CA SER A 99 26.80 -1.73 -47.91
C SER A 99 26.93 -0.28 -48.37
N SER A 100 28.06 0.06 -49.00
CA SER A 100 28.30 1.41 -49.55
C SER A 100 28.01 1.42 -51.05
N SER A 101 27.11 2.30 -51.50
CA SER A 101 26.64 2.38 -52.89
C SER A 101 27.32 3.45 -53.74
N HIS A 102 28.23 4.25 -53.18
CA HIS A 102 28.92 5.31 -53.92
C HIS A 102 30.24 4.81 -54.53
N VAL A 103 30.31 4.87 -55.86
CA VAL A 103 31.55 4.83 -56.63
C VAL A 103 31.82 6.24 -57.12
N ASP A 104 32.69 6.95 -56.40
CA ASP A 104 33.37 8.15 -56.90
C ASP A 104 34.86 7.81 -56.99
N GLY A 105 35.47 8.09 -58.14
CA GLY A 105 36.82 7.63 -58.45
C GLY A 105 37.89 8.64 -58.06
N ASP A 106 38.93 8.18 -57.36
CA ASP A 106 40.29 8.33 -57.87
C ASP A 106 41.30 7.35 -57.23
N ILE A 107 42.34 7.07 -58.00
CA ILE A 107 43.58 6.28 -57.78
C ILE A 107 43.78 5.58 -56.41
N VAL A 108 43.90 4.25 -56.44
CA VAL A 108 44.22 3.36 -55.31
C VAL A 108 45.73 3.04 -55.23
N PRO A 109 46.35 3.07 -54.03
CA PRO A 109 47.58 2.33 -53.73
C PRO A 109 47.25 0.94 -53.14
N GLU A 110 47.76 -0.14 -53.75
CA GLU A 110 47.42 -1.51 -53.37
C GLU A 110 48.11 -1.99 -52.09
N SER A 111 47.35 -2.27 -51.02
CA SER A 111 47.70 -3.32 -50.04
C SER A 111 46.51 -3.74 -49.15
N SER A 112 46.42 -5.05 -48.90
CA SER A 112 45.40 -5.77 -48.11
C SER A 112 44.06 -6.09 -48.80
N SER A 113 43.59 -7.32 -48.58
CA SER A 113 42.44 -7.93 -49.24
C SER A 113 41.13 -7.67 -48.47
N GLN A 114 40.22 -6.89 -49.05
CA GLN A 114 38.82 -6.81 -48.63
C GLN A 114 37.90 -7.17 -49.80
N THR A 115 36.80 -7.86 -49.53
CA THR A 115 35.79 -8.22 -50.52
C THR A 115 34.94 -6.99 -50.90
N PRO A 116 34.62 -6.79 -52.18
CA PRO A 116 33.91 -5.60 -52.63
C PRO A 116 32.45 -5.60 -52.15
N GLY A 117 31.99 -4.46 -51.61
CA GLY A 117 30.57 -4.15 -51.39
C GLY A 117 30.16 -3.83 -49.94
N LYS A 118 30.77 -4.46 -48.93
CA LYS A 118 30.49 -4.19 -47.50
C LYS A 118 31.66 -3.46 -46.84
N ARG A 119 31.43 -2.25 -46.34
CA ARG A 119 32.37 -1.56 -45.43
C ARG A 119 32.15 -2.08 -44.01
N LYS A 120 33.23 -2.19 -43.23
CA LYS A 120 33.23 -2.59 -41.81
C LYS A 120 34.01 -1.60 -40.97
N HIS A 121 33.35 -0.98 -40.01
CA HIS A 121 33.95 -0.08 -39.02
C HIS A 121 33.91 -0.75 -37.65
N VAL A 122 35.08 -1.09 -37.10
CA VAL A 122 35.22 -1.63 -35.73
C VAL A 122 35.17 -0.47 -34.75
N PHE A 123 34.12 -0.41 -33.94
CA PHE A 123 33.94 0.63 -32.91
C PHE A 123 34.35 0.14 -31.51
N PHE A 124 34.47 -1.18 -31.30
CA PHE A 124 34.88 -1.78 -30.04
C PHE A 124 35.77 -3.00 -30.27
N SER A 125 36.85 -3.14 -29.52
CA SER A 125 37.60 -4.39 -29.44
C SER A 125 38.34 -4.52 -28.10
N SER A 126 38.48 -5.76 -27.61
CA SER A 126 39.29 -6.11 -26.45
C SER A 126 39.92 -7.49 -26.66
N SER A 127 41.10 -7.75 -26.09
CA SER A 127 41.87 -8.97 -26.37
C SER A 127 42.78 -9.41 -25.23
N THR A 128 42.86 -10.72 -25.01
CA THR A 128 43.68 -11.40 -23.99
C THR A 128 44.56 -12.44 -24.65
N VAL A 129 45.82 -12.53 -24.25
CA VAL A 129 46.81 -13.46 -24.83
C VAL A 129 47.42 -14.35 -23.73
N VAL A 130 47.40 -15.65 -23.95
CA VAL A 130 47.95 -16.68 -23.05
C VAL A 130 49.15 -17.36 -23.74
N PRO A 131 50.40 -17.08 -23.31
CA PRO A 131 51.59 -17.77 -23.81
C PRO A 131 51.76 -19.14 -23.12
N MET A 132 52.05 -20.18 -23.90
CA MET A 132 52.27 -21.55 -23.41
C MET A 132 53.74 -21.95 -23.45
N SER A 133 54.28 -22.34 -22.29
CA SER A 133 55.67 -22.78 -22.08
C SER A 133 55.72 -24.16 -21.41
N PRO A 134 56.77 -24.97 -21.63
CA PRO A 134 56.83 -26.33 -21.10
C PRO A 134 57.18 -26.31 -19.61
N GLY A 135 56.21 -26.62 -18.75
CA GLY A 135 56.42 -26.83 -17.30
C GLY A 135 55.60 -25.93 -16.37
N SER A 136 54.81 -24.97 -16.87
CA SER A 136 53.91 -24.17 -16.05
C SER A 136 52.54 -24.85 -15.85
N GLU A 137 52.26 -25.38 -14.66
CA GLU A 137 50.87 -25.64 -14.25
C GLU A 137 50.10 -24.31 -14.16
N PRO A 138 48.81 -24.26 -14.53
CA PRO A 138 47.99 -23.06 -14.35
C PRO A 138 47.70 -22.84 -12.86
N ASN A 139 48.06 -21.66 -12.34
CA ASN A 139 47.77 -21.24 -10.97
C ASN A 139 46.26 -21.04 -10.75
N SER A 140 45.56 -22.12 -10.40
CA SER A 140 44.25 -22.04 -9.77
C SER A 140 44.40 -21.57 -8.30
N PRO A 141 43.56 -20.66 -7.80
CA PRO A 141 43.64 -20.16 -6.41
C PRO A 141 43.26 -21.25 -5.41
N ARG A 142 44.25 -22.03 -4.97
CA ARG A 142 44.08 -23.09 -3.95
C ARG A 142 43.85 -22.48 -2.58
N SER A 143 42.61 -22.51 -2.09
CA SER A 143 42.30 -22.21 -0.69
C SER A 143 42.91 -23.26 0.25
N ALA A 144 43.53 -22.81 1.33
CA ALA A 144 44.36 -23.63 2.21
C ALA A 144 43.55 -24.46 3.23
N PHE A 145 42.62 -25.30 2.77
CA PHE A 145 41.68 -26.04 3.63
C PHE A 145 41.48 -27.52 3.25
N ARG A 146 42.56 -28.26 2.94
CA ARG A 146 42.46 -29.73 2.82
C ARG A 146 43.68 -30.60 3.11
N ASP A 147 44.68 -30.11 3.86
CA ASP A 147 45.89 -30.87 4.21
C ASP A 147 45.99 -31.25 5.70
N ALA A 148 44.91 -31.86 6.21
CA ALA A 148 44.87 -32.57 7.48
C ALA A 148 43.89 -33.75 7.36
N PHE A 149 44.24 -34.90 7.96
CA PHE A 149 43.59 -36.21 7.76
C PHE A 149 43.66 -36.68 6.27
N VAL A 150 44.45 -37.68 5.89
CA VAL A 150 44.46 -39.06 6.43
C VAL A 150 45.88 -39.67 6.41
N ARG A 151 46.30 -40.26 7.54
CA ARG A 151 47.40 -41.25 7.57
C ARG A 151 46.87 -42.63 7.97
N ARG A 152 46.59 -43.51 7.00
CA ARG A 152 46.48 -44.97 7.18
C ARG A 152 46.69 -45.68 5.84
N ARG A 153 47.65 -46.61 5.78
CA ARG A 153 47.71 -47.67 4.74
C ARG A 153 46.60 -48.69 5.04
N PRO A 154 46.06 -49.37 4.01
CA PRO A 154 46.56 -50.71 3.71
C PRO A 154 47.22 -50.79 2.31
N SER A 155 47.49 -52.01 1.83
CA SER A 155 48.41 -52.26 0.71
C SER A 155 48.02 -53.48 -0.12
N VAL A 156 48.64 -53.61 -1.30
CA VAL A 156 48.74 -54.80 -2.20
C VAL A 156 47.64 -54.93 -3.28
N SER A 157 48.04 -54.61 -4.53
CA SER A 157 47.65 -55.15 -5.87
C SER A 157 46.17 -55.46 -6.22
N SER A 158 45.68 -55.25 -7.45
CA SER A 158 46.31 -54.75 -8.70
C SER A 158 45.24 -54.57 -9.79
N LEU A 159 45.47 -53.64 -10.73
CA LEU A 159 45.39 -53.85 -12.19
C LEU A 159 45.72 -52.53 -12.93
N ASN A 160 46.26 -52.61 -14.14
CA ASN A 160 46.64 -51.44 -14.94
C ASN A 160 45.44 -50.88 -15.72
N LEU A 161 45.23 -49.57 -15.65
CA LEU A 161 44.49 -48.78 -16.63
C LEU A 161 45.31 -47.51 -16.94
N ASN A 162 45.14 -46.99 -18.15
CA ASN A 162 46.06 -46.01 -18.74
C ASN A 162 46.05 -44.66 -18.00
N ALA A 163 47.20 -43.97 -18.00
CA ALA A 163 47.29 -42.59 -17.56
C ALA A 163 46.45 -41.69 -18.50
N SER A 164 45.47 -40.99 -17.93
CA SER A 164 44.67 -39.99 -18.63
C SER A 164 45.49 -38.73 -18.91
N ALA A 165 45.49 -38.26 -20.16
CA ALA A 165 46.05 -36.95 -20.49
C ALA A 165 45.33 -35.83 -19.73
N VAL A 166 46.07 -34.79 -19.35
CA VAL A 166 45.53 -33.61 -18.63
C VAL A 166 44.79 -32.70 -19.62
N GLU A 167 43.54 -32.37 -19.32
CA GLU A 167 42.70 -31.47 -20.13
C GLU A 167 43.29 -30.05 -20.13
N ARG A 168 43.72 -29.56 -21.30
CA ARG A 168 44.30 -28.22 -21.46
C ARG A 168 43.19 -27.19 -21.66
N SER A 169 42.61 -26.72 -20.55
CA SER A 169 41.51 -25.75 -20.54
C SER A 169 41.92 -24.38 -19.99
N PHE A 170 41.57 -23.32 -20.72
CA PHE A 170 41.94 -21.92 -20.46
C PHE A 170 40.68 -21.06 -20.36
N PRO A 171 40.28 -20.60 -19.15
CA PRO A 171 39.15 -19.69 -18.98
C PRO A 171 39.50 -18.27 -19.43
N PHE A 172 38.48 -17.50 -19.83
CA PHE A 172 38.62 -16.08 -20.15
C PHE A 172 37.36 -15.29 -19.76
N SER A 173 37.51 -13.96 -19.67
CA SER A 173 36.45 -12.99 -19.43
C SER A 173 36.76 -11.69 -20.17
N PHE A 174 35.73 -11.03 -20.70
CA PHE A 174 35.81 -9.65 -21.20
C PHE A 174 34.66 -8.83 -20.63
N ASP A 175 35.00 -7.67 -20.05
CA ASP A 175 34.04 -6.63 -19.73
C ASP A 175 33.59 -5.88 -20.98
N LEU A 176 32.29 -5.55 -21.02
CA LEU A 176 31.72 -4.66 -22.03
C LEU A 176 31.65 -3.22 -21.47
N PRO A 177 32.07 -2.20 -22.23
CA PRO A 177 32.04 -0.80 -21.78
C PRO A 177 30.66 -0.35 -21.27
N ARG A 178 30.60 -0.05 -19.97
CA ARG A 178 29.45 0.60 -19.32
C ARG A 178 29.54 2.11 -19.57
N SER A 179 28.53 2.70 -20.21
CA SER A 179 28.52 4.14 -20.44
C SER A 179 28.26 4.91 -19.15
N CYS A 180 28.84 6.11 -19.04
CA CYS A 180 28.55 7.04 -17.94
C CYS A 180 28.08 8.42 -18.47
N ARG A 181 27.96 8.57 -19.79
CA ARG A 181 27.61 9.82 -20.48
C ARG A 181 26.80 9.52 -21.75
N PRO A 182 25.77 10.32 -22.09
CA PRO A 182 24.99 10.13 -23.30
C PRO A 182 25.86 10.22 -24.56
N GLY A 183 25.89 9.13 -25.35
CA GLY A 183 26.71 9.01 -26.57
C GLY A 183 27.99 8.17 -26.42
N GLU A 184 28.28 7.65 -25.23
CA GLU A 184 29.39 6.71 -24.96
C GLU A 184 28.89 5.24 -24.83
N GLU A 185 27.68 4.95 -25.32
CA GLU A 185 27.01 3.63 -25.25
C GLU A 185 27.46 2.68 -26.37
N LEU A 186 27.66 1.40 -26.05
CA LEU A 186 27.73 0.35 -27.07
C LEU A 186 26.37 0.20 -27.76
N PRO A 187 26.30 0.19 -29.11
CA PRO A 187 25.04 0.01 -29.81
C PRO A 187 24.58 -1.46 -29.80
N PRO A 188 23.27 -1.75 -29.68
CA PRO A 188 22.73 -3.11 -29.74
C PRO A 188 23.07 -3.81 -31.06
N SER A 189 23.21 -5.14 -31.00
CA SER A 189 23.19 -6.00 -32.18
C SER A 189 21.95 -5.74 -33.01
N PHE A 190 22.16 -5.53 -34.30
CA PHE A 190 21.13 -5.09 -35.24
C PHE A 190 21.37 -5.72 -36.61
N THR A 191 20.28 -6.04 -37.31
CA THR A 191 20.31 -6.45 -38.72
C THR A 191 19.15 -5.74 -39.41
N GLY A 192 19.46 -4.82 -40.30
CA GLY A 192 18.48 -4.07 -41.09
C GLY A 192 17.89 -4.93 -42.20
N SER A 193 16.80 -5.63 -41.91
CA SER A 193 15.99 -6.32 -42.92
C SER A 193 15.10 -5.31 -43.65
N MET A 194 15.18 -5.30 -44.98
CA MET A 194 14.19 -4.67 -45.87
C MET A 194 13.40 -5.73 -46.62
N ASP A 195 12.28 -5.32 -47.21
CA ASP A 195 11.52 -6.12 -48.18
C ASP A 195 12.43 -6.65 -49.32
N PRO A 196 12.10 -7.82 -49.90
CA PRO A 196 12.98 -8.55 -50.82
C PRO A 196 13.12 -7.89 -52.20
N GLY A 197 13.93 -6.83 -52.27
CA GLY A 197 14.34 -6.12 -53.49
C GLY A 197 15.78 -6.42 -53.91
N PRO A 198 16.12 -6.56 -55.22
CA PRO A 198 17.43 -7.06 -55.68
C PRO A 198 18.66 -6.14 -55.47
N SER A 199 18.54 -5.07 -54.69
CA SER A 199 19.58 -4.03 -54.51
C SER A 199 19.55 -3.37 -53.12
N SER A 200 18.98 -4.03 -52.11
CA SER A 200 18.99 -3.50 -50.74
C SER A 200 20.35 -3.67 -50.06
N GLY A 201 20.83 -2.60 -49.43
CA GLY A 201 22.06 -2.60 -48.63
C GLY A 201 21.76 -2.95 -47.19
N ALA A 202 22.12 -4.17 -46.77
CA ALA A 202 22.04 -4.57 -45.37
C ALA A 202 22.95 -3.68 -44.48
N ILE A 203 22.44 -3.33 -43.31
CA ILE A 203 23.17 -2.63 -42.25
C ILE A 203 23.15 -3.52 -41.01
N ASP A 204 24.32 -3.98 -40.59
CA ASP A 204 24.50 -4.95 -39.52
C ASP A 204 25.35 -4.34 -38.40
N ILE A 205 24.98 -4.55 -37.14
CA ILE A 205 25.83 -4.33 -35.96
C ILE A 205 26.09 -5.70 -35.35
N ILE A 206 27.33 -6.17 -35.48
CA ILE A 206 27.73 -7.52 -35.06
C ILE A 206 28.79 -7.45 -33.96
N TYR A 207 28.77 -8.45 -33.09
CA TYR A 207 29.80 -8.68 -32.08
C TYR A 207 30.33 -10.11 -32.26
N ASN A 208 31.64 -10.25 -32.44
CA ASN A 208 32.27 -11.56 -32.69
C ASN A 208 33.33 -11.85 -31.61
N VAL A 209 33.33 -13.07 -31.09
CA VAL A 209 34.43 -13.64 -30.29
C VAL A 209 35.36 -14.39 -31.23
N LYS A 210 36.64 -14.04 -31.23
CA LYS A 210 37.69 -14.65 -32.06
C LYS A 210 38.73 -15.33 -31.19
N VAL A 211 38.95 -16.61 -31.42
CA VAL A 211 40.04 -17.40 -30.82
C VAL A 211 41.03 -17.75 -31.92
N VAL A 212 42.32 -17.53 -31.66
CA VAL A 212 43.42 -17.88 -32.56
C VAL A 212 44.49 -18.60 -31.75
N TRP A 213 44.85 -19.81 -32.16
CA TRP A 213 45.97 -20.58 -31.62
C TRP A 213 47.13 -20.52 -32.61
N GLU A 214 48.34 -20.21 -32.14
CA GLU A 214 49.55 -20.09 -32.96
C GLU A 214 50.69 -20.93 -32.35
N ALA A 215 51.26 -21.87 -33.09
CA ALA A 215 52.37 -22.70 -32.62
C ALA A 215 53.73 -21.97 -32.74
N ASN A 216 54.62 -22.12 -31.73
CA ASN A 216 55.89 -21.37 -31.69
C ASN A 216 56.91 -21.76 -32.79
N ASN A 217 56.84 -22.97 -33.35
CA ASN A 217 57.75 -23.44 -34.41
C ASN A 217 57.03 -23.40 -35.76
N ALA A 218 57.13 -22.27 -36.47
CA ALA A 218 56.32 -21.97 -37.65
C ALA A 218 56.89 -22.46 -39.01
N GLU A 219 58.04 -23.16 -39.03
CA GLU A 219 58.85 -23.30 -40.26
C GLU A 219 58.55 -24.50 -41.19
N GLU A 220 57.77 -25.53 -40.79
CA GLU A 220 57.62 -26.75 -41.62
C GLU A 220 56.24 -27.01 -42.26
N TYR A 221 55.09 -26.66 -41.66
CA TYR A 221 53.76 -27.03 -42.22
C TYR A 221 52.65 -25.96 -42.03
N PRO A 222 52.53 -24.97 -42.94
CA PRO A 222 51.67 -23.80 -42.79
C PRO A 222 50.19 -24.07 -42.42
N SER A 223 49.59 -25.14 -42.96
CA SER A 223 48.18 -25.50 -42.72
C SER A 223 47.89 -26.10 -41.33
N MET A 224 48.89 -26.23 -40.45
CA MET A 224 48.71 -26.64 -39.06
C MET A 224 49.37 -25.68 -38.04
N VAL A 225 49.93 -24.54 -38.48
CA VAL A 225 50.59 -23.56 -37.59
C VAL A 225 49.59 -22.71 -36.81
N SER A 226 48.45 -22.36 -37.43
CA SER A 226 47.42 -21.54 -36.80
C SER A 226 46.00 -22.05 -37.06
N ASP A 227 45.26 -22.31 -35.99
CA ASP A 227 43.81 -22.58 -36.02
C ASP A 227 43.06 -21.33 -35.53
N ARG A 228 41.93 -20.99 -36.17
CA ARG A 228 41.13 -19.79 -35.87
C ARG A 228 39.64 -20.13 -35.88
N LEU A 229 38.99 -19.77 -34.79
CA LEU A 229 37.55 -19.91 -34.59
C LEU A 229 36.94 -18.51 -34.36
N GLU A 230 35.92 -18.15 -35.14
CA GLU A 230 35.22 -16.87 -35.02
C GLU A 230 33.72 -17.13 -34.84
N VAL A 231 33.17 -16.67 -33.72
CA VAL A 231 31.81 -16.99 -33.26
C VAL A 231 31.02 -15.69 -33.05
N PRO A 232 29.89 -15.49 -33.74
CA PRO A 232 29.03 -14.34 -33.51
C PRO A 232 28.25 -14.47 -32.20
N ILE A 233 28.10 -13.36 -31.50
CA ILE A 233 27.28 -13.19 -30.30
C ILE A 233 26.33 -12.00 -30.48
N LEU A 234 25.25 -11.97 -29.71
CA LEU A 234 24.26 -10.89 -29.75
C LEU A 234 24.38 -10.02 -28.51
N PHE A 235 24.46 -8.70 -28.70
CA PHE A 235 24.46 -7.71 -27.63
C PHE A 235 23.13 -6.96 -27.58
N HIS A 236 22.46 -6.92 -26.44
CA HIS A 236 21.25 -6.11 -26.23
C HIS A 236 21.32 -5.45 -24.85
N PRO A 237 21.48 -4.11 -24.74
CA PRO A 237 21.59 -3.44 -23.46
C PRO A 237 20.24 -3.37 -22.72
N ASP A 238 20.27 -3.49 -21.39
CA ASP A 238 19.10 -3.62 -20.52
C ASP A 238 18.46 -2.25 -20.22
N SER A 239 17.76 -1.72 -21.23
CA SER A 239 17.24 -0.35 -21.24
C SER A 239 16.10 -0.02 -20.25
N ASP A 240 15.86 -0.90 -19.27
CA ASP A 240 14.95 -0.72 -18.13
C ASP A 240 15.64 -0.08 -16.91
N PHE A 241 16.98 -0.03 -16.88
CA PHE A 241 17.77 0.32 -15.68
C PHE A 241 18.19 1.81 -15.57
N GLN A 242 17.47 2.74 -16.21
CA GLN A 242 17.72 4.19 -16.08
C GLN A 242 16.72 4.87 -15.15
N SER A 243 17.22 5.57 -14.11
CA SER A 243 16.35 6.28 -13.14
C SER A 243 15.64 7.50 -13.75
N MET A 244 14.50 7.86 -13.18
CA MET A 244 13.68 9.01 -13.60
C MET A 244 14.15 10.38 -13.08
N ASP A 245 15.21 10.44 -12.26
CA ASP A 245 15.61 11.64 -11.48
C ASP A 245 16.23 12.80 -12.31
N ALA A 246 16.14 12.76 -13.65
CA ALA A 246 16.90 13.61 -14.57
C ALA A 246 16.07 14.69 -15.30
N SER A 247 14.97 15.21 -14.72
CA SER A 247 14.35 16.47 -15.20
C SER A 247 13.53 17.21 -14.14
N PRO A 248 13.80 18.51 -13.87
CA PRO A 248 12.95 19.33 -13.00
C PRO A 248 11.67 19.77 -13.75
N GLN A 249 10.49 19.44 -13.21
CA GLN A 249 9.22 19.88 -13.79
C GLN A 249 8.82 21.29 -13.30
N SER A 250 8.91 22.28 -14.19
CA SER A 250 8.27 23.58 -13.99
C SER A 250 6.74 23.51 -14.18
N PRO A 251 5.94 24.34 -13.49
CA PRO A 251 4.47 24.25 -13.54
C PRO A 251 3.90 24.52 -14.96
N GLN A 252 3.31 23.47 -15.55
CA GLN A 252 2.45 23.46 -16.75
C GLN A 252 2.75 24.49 -17.85
N SER A 253 3.99 24.56 -18.32
CA SER A 253 4.29 25.14 -19.64
C SER A 253 3.91 24.16 -20.76
N TRP A 254 3.05 24.60 -21.68
CA TRP A 254 2.66 23.86 -22.88
C TRP A 254 3.29 24.50 -24.13
N LEU A 255 3.91 23.69 -24.98
CA LEU A 255 4.47 24.13 -26.26
C LEU A 255 3.35 24.16 -27.30
N GLU A 256 2.93 25.35 -27.71
CA GLU A 256 2.02 25.52 -28.86
C GLU A 256 2.80 25.50 -30.18
N MET A 257 2.49 24.52 -31.02
CA MET A 257 3.02 24.37 -32.37
C MET A 257 1.92 24.71 -33.39
N PRO A 258 1.92 25.91 -33.99
CA PRO A 258 0.94 26.25 -35.03
C PRO A 258 1.19 25.39 -36.27
N LEU A 259 0.15 24.69 -36.74
CA LEU A 259 0.24 23.87 -37.93
C LEU A 259 0.36 24.75 -39.18
N ARG A 260 1.30 24.39 -40.05
CA ARG A 260 1.45 25.01 -41.37
C ARG A 260 0.44 24.37 -42.33
N SER A 261 -0.15 25.19 -43.20
CA SER A 261 -1.09 24.75 -44.23
C SER A 261 -0.46 24.94 -45.61
N ASP A 262 -0.41 23.89 -46.42
CA ASP A 262 0.21 23.91 -47.77
C ASP A 262 -0.51 24.86 -48.76
N ARG A 263 -1.73 25.25 -48.42
CA ARG A 263 -2.57 26.24 -49.11
C ARG A 263 -3.20 27.19 -48.09
N PRO A 264 -3.50 28.45 -48.45
CA PRO A 264 -4.24 29.35 -47.56
C PRO A 264 -5.63 28.77 -47.24
N ILE A 265 -5.98 28.74 -45.95
CA ILE A 265 -7.25 28.21 -45.43
C ILE A 265 -7.90 29.24 -44.49
N PRO A 266 -9.25 29.29 -44.41
CA PRO A 266 -9.98 30.26 -43.58
C PRO A 266 -10.02 29.91 -42.08
N PHE A 267 -9.04 29.13 -41.60
CA PHE A 267 -8.89 28.79 -40.18
C PHE A 267 -7.42 28.55 -39.84
N ARG A 268 -7.08 28.74 -38.56
CA ARG A 268 -5.79 28.36 -37.96
C ARG A 268 -5.99 27.09 -37.14
N CYS A 269 -4.96 26.25 -37.09
CA CYS A 269 -4.91 25.05 -36.27
C CYS A 269 -3.56 24.98 -35.54
N ALA A 270 -3.55 24.48 -34.31
CA ALA A 270 -2.34 24.29 -33.53
C ALA A 270 -2.40 22.97 -32.75
N VAL A 271 -1.24 22.35 -32.56
CA VAL A 271 -1.05 21.21 -31.66
C VAL A 271 -0.33 21.72 -30.42
N THR A 272 -0.82 21.38 -29.23
CA THR A 272 -0.15 21.70 -27.96
C THR A 272 0.30 20.42 -27.27
N LEU A 273 1.57 20.41 -26.87
CA LEU A 273 2.24 19.33 -26.14
C LEU A 273 2.79 19.88 -24.81
N PRO A 274 3.05 19.04 -23.79
CA PRO A 274 3.86 19.47 -22.65
C PRO A 274 5.24 19.95 -23.12
N THR A 275 5.83 20.92 -22.43
CA THR A 275 7.22 21.36 -22.73
C THR A 275 8.30 20.35 -22.35
N SER A 276 7.97 19.34 -21.53
CA SER A 276 8.85 18.21 -21.23
C SER A 276 9.16 17.44 -22.52
N VAL A 277 10.40 17.53 -22.99
CA VAL A 277 10.86 16.86 -24.23
C VAL A 277 11.08 15.35 -24.02
N THR A 278 11.11 14.91 -22.77
CA THR A 278 11.30 13.53 -22.32
C THR A 278 9.98 12.97 -21.73
N PHE A 279 9.63 11.75 -22.14
CA PHE A 279 8.45 11.03 -21.65
C PHE A 279 8.86 9.62 -21.20
N SER A 280 8.43 9.18 -20.01
CA SER A 280 8.70 7.83 -19.51
C SER A 280 7.87 6.79 -20.28
N ARG A 281 8.40 5.60 -20.60
CA ARG A 281 7.69 4.65 -21.48
C ARG A 281 6.38 4.06 -20.94
N PRO A 282 6.03 3.94 -19.62
CA PRO A 282 4.70 3.46 -19.24
C PRO A 282 3.65 4.59 -19.27
N SER A 283 4.08 5.82 -19.58
CA SER A 283 3.24 7.01 -19.51
C SER A 283 2.41 7.19 -20.79
N SER A 284 1.92 8.39 -21.01
CA SER A 284 1.27 8.75 -22.26
C SER A 284 1.63 10.18 -22.61
N ILE A 285 1.89 10.47 -23.88
CA ILE A 285 2.08 11.83 -24.37
C ILE A 285 0.68 12.44 -24.52
N PRO A 286 0.23 13.36 -23.64
CA PRO A 286 -1.03 14.05 -23.85
C PRO A 286 -0.84 15.08 -24.97
N TYR A 287 -1.82 15.20 -25.85
CA TYR A 287 -1.83 16.26 -26.84
C TYR A 287 -3.22 16.86 -26.96
N PHE A 288 -3.26 18.14 -27.28
CA PHE A 288 -4.48 18.78 -27.75
C PHE A 288 -4.28 19.28 -29.19
N VAL A 289 -5.33 19.20 -29.98
CA VAL A 289 -5.43 19.90 -31.27
C VAL A 289 -6.55 20.92 -31.13
N VAL A 290 -6.29 22.17 -31.47
CA VAL A 290 -7.26 23.28 -31.42
C VAL A 290 -7.32 23.99 -32.76
N PHE A 291 -8.52 24.43 -33.15
CA PHE A 291 -8.68 25.26 -34.33
C PHE A 291 -9.51 26.52 -34.07
N THR A 292 -9.35 27.52 -34.94
CA THR A 292 -10.09 28.79 -34.89
C THR A 292 -10.25 29.35 -36.30
N THR A 293 -11.49 29.60 -36.69
CA THR A 293 -11.86 30.21 -37.97
C THR A 293 -11.45 31.69 -38.02
N THR A 294 -10.95 32.13 -39.17
CA THR A 294 -10.41 33.49 -39.38
C THR A 294 -10.89 34.05 -40.73
N PRO A 295 -11.87 34.99 -40.76
CA PRO A 295 -12.64 35.51 -39.61
C PRO A 295 -13.50 34.42 -38.94
N ARG A 296 -13.92 34.66 -37.70
CA ARG A 296 -14.77 33.72 -36.94
C ARG A 296 -16.08 33.47 -37.69
N SER A 297 -16.35 32.22 -38.04
CA SER A 297 -17.53 31.80 -38.79
C SER A 297 -18.17 30.58 -38.12
N PRO A 298 -19.38 30.69 -37.54
CA PRO A 298 -19.98 29.62 -36.74
C PRO A 298 -20.44 28.43 -37.57
N ASP A 299 -20.65 28.61 -38.88
CA ASP A 299 -21.11 27.54 -39.77
C ASP A 299 -19.94 26.73 -40.34
N LEU A 300 -18.88 27.42 -40.78
CA LEU A 300 -17.59 26.80 -41.11
C LEU A 300 -16.99 26.06 -39.89
N ALA A 301 -17.18 26.60 -38.68
CA ALA A 301 -16.77 25.92 -37.45
C ALA A 301 -17.53 24.61 -37.17
N LYS A 302 -18.81 24.50 -37.58
CA LYS A 302 -19.56 23.23 -37.48
C LYS A 302 -19.06 22.21 -38.50
N GLU A 303 -18.84 22.64 -39.74
CA GLU A 303 -18.34 21.83 -40.85
C GLU A 303 -16.96 21.21 -40.49
N ILE A 304 -16.00 22.05 -40.05
CA ILE A 304 -14.69 21.58 -39.57
C ILE A 304 -14.83 20.69 -38.33
N ALA A 305 -15.75 20.98 -37.41
CA ALA A 305 -15.95 20.16 -36.22
C ALA A 305 -16.61 18.80 -36.50
N ALA A 306 -17.28 18.62 -37.64
CA ALA A 306 -17.85 17.35 -38.08
C ALA A 306 -16.86 16.54 -38.92
N ASP A 307 -16.33 17.12 -40.00
CA ASP A 307 -15.74 16.35 -41.10
C ASP A 307 -14.20 16.36 -41.14
N ALA A 308 -13.52 17.15 -40.29
CA ALA A 308 -12.07 17.23 -40.29
C ALA A 308 -11.41 15.95 -39.74
N THR A 309 -10.63 15.26 -40.58
CA THR A 309 -9.80 14.12 -40.15
C THR A 309 -8.48 14.63 -39.55
N ILE A 310 -8.20 14.22 -38.31
CA ILE A 310 -6.98 14.51 -37.56
C ILE A 310 -6.14 13.22 -37.50
N SER A 311 -4.95 13.21 -38.09
CA SER A 311 -3.98 12.11 -37.96
C SER A 311 -2.75 12.59 -37.18
N VAL A 312 -2.32 11.82 -36.18
CA VAL A 312 -1.13 12.10 -35.37
C VAL A 312 -0.26 10.84 -35.34
N SER A 313 0.87 10.90 -36.04
CA SER A 313 1.83 9.79 -36.14
C SER A 313 3.09 10.03 -35.30
N LEU A 314 3.53 9.00 -34.58
CA LEU A 314 4.84 8.92 -33.96
C LEU A 314 5.80 8.27 -34.96
N LEU A 315 6.88 8.98 -35.31
CA LEU A 315 7.90 8.53 -36.26
C LEU A 315 9.22 8.22 -35.52
N ARG A 316 9.90 7.15 -35.94
CA ARG A 316 11.28 6.82 -35.57
C ARG A 316 12.18 7.16 -36.76
N GLN A 317 13.10 8.09 -36.58
CA GLN A 317 14.14 8.38 -37.56
C GLN A 317 15.48 7.80 -37.10
N VAL A 318 16.21 7.19 -38.02
CA VAL A 318 17.61 6.74 -37.85
C VAL A 318 18.48 7.55 -38.81
N THR A 319 19.68 7.93 -38.39
CA THR A 319 20.62 8.70 -39.22
C THR A 319 22.04 8.36 -38.81
N VAL A 320 22.89 8.04 -39.79
CA VAL A 320 24.30 7.65 -39.60
C VAL A 320 25.18 8.76 -40.19
N THR A 321 26.17 9.18 -39.42
CA THR A 321 27.11 10.25 -39.81
C THR A 321 28.55 9.81 -39.61
N GLU A 322 29.38 9.92 -40.64
CA GLU A 322 30.84 9.69 -40.54
C GLU A 322 31.58 11.01 -40.30
N GLN A 323 32.71 10.97 -39.59
CA GLN A 323 33.57 12.14 -39.32
C GLN A 323 34.55 12.36 -40.47
N SER A 324 34.72 13.62 -40.90
CA SER A 324 35.69 13.98 -41.93
C SER A 324 37.10 14.14 -41.36
N SER A 325 38.03 13.28 -41.76
CA SER A 325 39.44 13.30 -41.35
C SER A 325 40.30 14.18 -42.28
N GLN A 326 40.26 15.51 -42.07
CA GLN A 326 41.25 16.44 -42.64
C GLN A 326 42.32 16.83 -41.61
N LEU A 327 43.58 16.77 -42.02
CA LEU A 327 44.74 17.10 -41.18
C LEU A 327 44.79 18.62 -40.91
N PRO A 328 45.01 19.06 -39.65
CA PRO A 328 45.13 20.48 -39.33
C PRO A 328 46.46 21.05 -39.83
N THR A 329 46.39 22.09 -40.66
CA THR A 329 47.55 22.94 -41.01
C THR A 329 47.85 23.92 -39.86
N PRO A 330 49.13 24.20 -39.56
CA PRO A 330 49.50 25.00 -38.38
C PRO A 330 49.21 26.50 -38.59
N PRO A 331 48.78 27.23 -37.53
CA PRO A 331 48.54 28.67 -37.61
C PRO A 331 49.86 29.46 -37.54
N HIS A 332 50.06 30.39 -38.46
CA HIS A 332 51.17 31.35 -38.38
C HIS A 332 50.82 32.56 -37.50
N THR A 333 51.76 32.97 -36.65
CA THR A 333 51.68 34.16 -35.81
C THR A 333 51.94 35.45 -36.61
N PRO A 334 51.31 36.58 -36.25
CA PRO A 334 51.51 37.86 -36.93
C PRO A 334 52.83 38.54 -36.50
N SER A 335 53.45 39.25 -37.45
CA SER A 335 54.49 40.25 -37.17
C SER A 335 54.25 41.49 -38.07
N SER A 336 54.97 42.59 -37.80
CA SER A 336 54.55 43.96 -38.09
C SER A 336 55.00 44.55 -39.44
N SER A 337 54.42 45.70 -39.79
CA SER A 337 54.82 46.67 -40.86
C SER A 337 54.62 46.20 -42.31
N SER A 338 54.44 47.07 -43.31
CA SER A 338 53.95 48.47 -43.39
C SER A 338 53.75 48.82 -44.87
N GLU A 339 52.92 49.84 -45.19
CA GLU A 339 52.80 50.44 -46.55
C GLU A 339 52.25 49.46 -47.63
N GLU A 340 51.75 49.86 -48.81
CA GLU A 340 51.25 51.17 -49.24
C GLU A 340 49.96 51.00 -50.08
N SER A 341 49.34 52.11 -50.48
CA SER A 341 48.10 52.14 -51.26
C SER A 341 48.27 51.78 -52.75
N ASP A 342 47.22 51.24 -53.37
CA ASP A 342 46.59 51.99 -54.47
C ASP A 342 45.09 51.67 -54.69
N VAL A 343 44.45 52.51 -55.50
CA VAL A 343 42.99 52.63 -55.77
C VAL A 343 42.82 52.80 -57.32
N PRO A 344 41.68 53.17 -57.96
CA PRO A 344 40.28 53.35 -57.57
C PRO A 344 39.30 52.59 -58.56
N ARG A 345 38.02 52.92 -58.88
CA ARG A 345 37.25 54.19 -58.88
C ARG A 345 35.74 54.01 -59.18
N ASN A 346 34.88 54.83 -58.53
CA ASN A 346 33.52 55.27 -58.97
C ASN A 346 32.40 54.18 -59.06
N LYS A 347 31.06 54.42 -59.00
CA LYS A 347 30.09 55.53 -58.73
C LYS A 347 28.66 54.89 -58.59
N LEU A 348 27.49 55.50 -58.29
CA LEU A 348 27.01 56.89 -58.04
C LEU A 348 25.71 56.87 -57.15
N LEU A 349 25.69 57.61 -56.03
CA LEU A 349 24.56 58.34 -55.36
C LEU A 349 23.04 57.92 -55.42
N LYS A 350 22.43 57.86 -54.20
CA LYS A 350 21.21 58.61 -53.70
C LYS A 350 19.76 58.12 -54.00
N ARG A 351 18.71 58.37 -53.17
CA ARG A 351 18.49 58.86 -51.75
C ARG A 351 16.97 58.88 -51.40
N VAL A 352 16.61 59.10 -50.11
CA VAL A 352 15.28 59.51 -49.53
C VAL A 352 14.31 58.32 -49.32
N ALA A 353 13.96 57.83 -48.10
CA ALA A 353 13.42 58.38 -46.81
C ALA A 353 11.86 58.25 -46.72
N ARG A 354 11.15 58.30 -45.56
CA ARG A 354 11.46 58.89 -44.23
C ARG A 354 10.49 58.37 -43.11
N SER A 355 10.98 58.23 -41.86
CA SER A 355 10.27 58.28 -40.53
C SER A 355 9.02 57.39 -40.22
N GLY A 356 8.80 56.88 -38.99
CA GLY A 356 9.64 56.82 -37.77
C GLY A 356 8.86 56.76 -36.42
N GLN A 357 9.56 56.42 -35.31
CA GLN A 357 9.30 56.77 -33.88
C GLN A 357 8.04 56.19 -33.16
N SER A 358 7.87 56.16 -31.81
CA SER A 358 8.72 56.02 -30.57
C SER A 358 7.78 55.95 -29.30
N ARG A 359 8.12 55.81 -27.99
CA ARG A 359 9.39 55.75 -27.20
C ARG A 359 9.21 55.19 -25.74
N ILE A 360 9.93 54.11 -25.40
CA ILE A 360 10.69 53.80 -24.14
C ILE A 360 10.42 54.57 -22.81
N ILE A 361 10.21 53.83 -21.69
CA ILE A 361 10.63 54.08 -20.27
C ILE A 361 10.84 52.66 -19.63
N ARG A 362 11.97 52.17 -19.05
CA ARG A 362 12.86 52.52 -17.88
C ARG A 362 12.30 52.09 -16.48
N ALA A 363 13.06 51.57 -15.49
CA ALA A 363 14.50 51.23 -15.36
C ALA A 363 14.85 50.34 -14.12
N ALA A 364 16.13 49.88 -14.02
CA ALA A 364 16.94 49.53 -12.80
C ALA A 364 16.65 48.22 -12.01
N LYS A 365 17.59 47.58 -11.26
CA LYS A 365 19.09 47.41 -11.28
C LYS A 365 19.48 46.32 -10.22
N VAL A 366 20.78 46.01 -10.04
CA VAL A 366 21.45 45.12 -9.02
C VAL A 366 21.50 43.62 -9.48
N LEU A 367 22.61 42.87 -9.66
CA LEU A 367 24.04 42.82 -9.19
C LEU A 367 24.24 42.00 -7.89
N GLU A 368 25.30 41.24 -7.55
CA GLU A 368 26.64 40.76 -8.08
C GLU A 368 27.02 39.51 -7.17
N ASP A 369 28.03 38.61 -7.28
CA ASP A 369 29.25 38.36 -8.11
C ASP A 369 29.74 36.86 -8.02
N SER A 370 30.86 36.50 -8.70
CA SER A 370 31.83 35.38 -8.46
C SER A 370 31.55 33.92 -8.98
N PRO A 371 32.59 33.06 -9.19
CA PRO A 371 32.51 31.91 -10.13
C PRO A 371 32.82 30.49 -9.56
N ASP A 372 32.50 29.46 -10.34
CA ASP A 372 33.17 28.14 -10.28
C ASP A 372 33.23 27.45 -11.67
N PHE A 373 34.05 26.41 -11.83
CA PHE A 373 34.55 25.91 -13.11
C PHE A 373 33.52 25.16 -13.98
N ARG A 374 33.60 25.38 -15.30
CA ARG A 374 33.03 24.52 -16.34
C ARG A 374 34.05 24.25 -17.44
N ASP A 375 34.36 22.99 -17.66
CA ASP A 375 35.05 22.57 -18.88
C ASP A 375 34.20 22.92 -20.11
N LYS A 376 34.86 23.49 -21.13
CA LYS A 376 34.20 23.77 -22.41
C LYS A 376 34.27 22.51 -23.27
N PRO A 377 33.14 22.02 -23.83
CA PRO A 377 33.18 20.92 -24.77
C PRO A 377 33.99 21.30 -26.00
N LEU A 378 34.74 20.33 -26.55
CA LEU A 378 35.54 20.51 -27.75
C LEU A 378 34.66 20.90 -28.96
N PRO A 379 35.20 21.63 -29.95
CA PRO A 379 34.47 21.93 -31.18
C PRO A 379 34.01 20.64 -31.88
N ARG A 380 32.76 20.59 -32.32
CA ARG A 380 32.25 19.47 -33.12
C ARG A 380 32.98 19.43 -34.46
N LEU A 381 33.60 18.29 -34.76
CA LEU A 381 34.23 18.03 -36.07
C LEU A 381 33.17 17.98 -37.18
N PRO A 382 33.52 18.30 -38.44
CA PRO A 382 32.60 18.17 -39.57
C PRO A 382 32.19 16.70 -39.78
N THR A 383 30.89 16.46 -39.81
CA THR A 383 30.31 15.13 -40.06
C THR A 383 29.42 15.13 -41.29
N GLN A 384 29.49 14.08 -42.11
CA GLN A 384 28.65 13.88 -43.29
C GLN A 384 27.60 12.79 -43.00
N THR A 385 26.33 13.05 -43.31
CA THR A 385 25.26 12.03 -43.28
C THR A 385 25.46 11.03 -44.42
N VAL A 386 25.66 9.76 -44.08
CA VAL A 386 25.90 8.67 -45.05
C VAL A 386 24.66 7.78 -45.23
N PHE A 387 23.77 7.71 -44.22
CA PHE A 387 22.50 6.98 -44.29
C PHE A 387 21.43 7.66 -43.44
N THR A 388 20.16 7.61 -43.88
CA THR A 388 18.98 8.11 -43.16
C THR A 388 17.76 7.23 -43.46
N GLU A 389 16.99 6.88 -42.44
CA GLU A 389 15.76 6.08 -42.52
C GLU A 389 14.68 6.72 -41.63
N SER A 390 13.39 6.61 -41.99
CA SER A 390 12.28 7.05 -41.15
C SER A 390 11.10 6.08 -41.25
N THR A 391 10.64 5.56 -40.11
CA THR A 391 9.55 4.57 -39.98
C THR A 391 8.44 5.05 -39.04
N THR A 392 7.20 4.67 -39.30
CA THR A 392 6.05 5.02 -38.44
C THR A 392 5.89 3.99 -37.33
N VAL A 393 5.98 4.43 -36.08
CA VAL A 393 5.85 3.59 -34.87
C VAL A 393 4.38 3.41 -34.48
N GLN A 394 3.60 4.48 -34.56
CA GLN A 394 2.18 4.48 -34.19
C GLN A 394 1.46 5.61 -34.94
N ASN A 395 0.18 5.41 -35.30
CA ASN A 395 -0.67 6.47 -35.82
C ASN A 395 -2.01 6.48 -35.06
N SER A 396 -2.50 7.66 -34.72
CA SER A 396 -3.81 7.90 -34.12
C SER A 396 -4.64 8.75 -35.08
N ILE A 397 -5.83 8.27 -35.44
CA ILE A 397 -6.74 8.94 -36.37
C ILE A 397 -8.06 9.25 -35.63
N CYS A 398 -8.55 10.47 -35.76
CA CYS A 398 -9.85 10.91 -35.28
C CYS A 398 -10.58 11.68 -36.38
N ILE A 399 -11.91 11.65 -36.38
CA ILE A 399 -12.76 12.41 -37.28
C ILE A 399 -13.58 13.39 -36.43
N GLY A 400 -13.54 14.67 -36.79
CA GLY A 400 -14.21 15.77 -36.10
C GLY A 400 -13.50 16.25 -34.83
N PHE A 401 -14.02 17.34 -34.27
CA PHE A 401 -13.59 17.94 -33.00
C PHE A 401 -14.67 17.71 -31.94
N PRO A 402 -14.62 16.61 -31.17
CA PRO A 402 -15.76 16.14 -30.35
C PRO A 402 -16.05 17.00 -29.10
N LYS A 403 -15.27 18.07 -28.85
CA LYS A 403 -15.47 18.96 -27.70
C LYS A 403 -15.34 20.43 -28.13
N ARG A 404 -16.35 21.22 -27.79
CA ARG A 404 -16.23 22.69 -27.78
C ARG A 404 -15.56 23.12 -26.46
N PRO A 405 -14.55 24.00 -26.49
CA PRO A 405 -13.91 24.51 -25.27
C PRO A 405 -14.89 25.15 -24.30
N ARG A 406 -14.59 25.03 -23.00
CA ARG A 406 -15.29 25.70 -21.89
C ARG A 406 -14.27 26.04 -20.81
N HIS A 407 -14.46 27.16 -20.12
CA HIS A 407 -13.69 27.46 -18.92
C HIS A 407 -14.09 26.52 -17.78
N GLN A 408 -13.12 26.17 -16.95
CA GLN A 408 -13.32 25.35 -15.75
C GLN A 408 -13.80 26.27 -14.61
N LEU A 409 -14.92 25.96 -13.98
CA LEU A 409 -15.36 26.68 -12.77
C LEU A 409 -14.54 26.18 -11.58
N GLY A 410 -13.77 27.07 -10.96
CA GLY A 410 -13.33 26.93 -9.57
C GLY A 410 -14.38 27.50 -8.60
N ASP A 411 -14.16 27.33 -7.28
CA ASP A 411 -15.15 27.65 -6.23
C ASP A 411 -15.58 29.13 -6.11
N ALA A 412 -14.97 30.04 -6.86
CA ALA A 412 -15.38 31.44 -6.93
C ALA A 412 -16.65 31.61 -7.79
N ARG A 413 -17.78 31.95 -7.14
CA ARG A 413 -19.10 32.20 -7.78
C ARG A 413 -19.12 33.44 -8.70
N ARG A 414 -18.47 33.38 -9.86
CA ARG A 414 -18.59 34.37 -10.95
C ARG A 414 -18.65 33.68 -12.32
N HIS A 415 -19.58 34.09 -13.17
CA HIS A 415 -19.63 33.61 -14.55
C HIS A 415 -18.51 34.27 -15.40
N PRO A 416 -17.89 33.53 -16.34
CA PRO A 416 -16.87 34.09 -17.22
C PRO A 416 -17.45 35.14 -18.18
N THR A 417 -16.71 36.23 -18.42
CA THR A 417 -17.15 37.36 -19.26
C THR A 417 -17.32 36.95 -20.73
N LEU A 418 -18.15 37.68 -21.48
CA LEU A 418 -18.37 37.44 -22.92
C LEU A 418 -17.05 37.50 -23.72
N GLU A 419 -16.12 38.39 -23.35
CA GLU A 419 -14.79 38.47 -23.97
C GLU A 419 -13.97 37.20 -23.71
N SER A 420 -13.98 36.68 -22.47
CA SER A 420 -13.28 35.43 -22.15
C SER A 420 -13.91 34.21 -22.85
N GLN A 421 -15.21 34.23 -23.14
CA GLN A 421 -15.88 33.21 -23.95
C GLN A 421 -15.56 33.34 -25.44
N ALA A 422 -15.41 34.57 -25.96
CA ALA A 422 -15.01 34.85 -27.33
C ALA A 422 -13.53 34.54 -27.62
N ALA A 423 -12.68 34.54 -26.59
CA ALA A 423 -11.26 34.17 -26.70
C ALA A 423 -11.02 32.66 -26.90
N LEU A 424 -11.97 31.80 -26.54
CA LEU A 424 -11.84 30.34 -26.66
C LEU A 424 -11.77 29.87 -28.14
N PRO A 425 -11.02 28.80 -28.46
CA PRO A 425 -11.00 28.25 -29.81
C PRO A 425 -12.36 27.70 -30.25
N ASP A 426 -12.58 27.53 -31.56
CA ASP A 426 -13.87 27.07 -32.09
C ASP A 426 -14.11 25.58 -31.80
N GLY A 427 -13.04 24.76 -31.82
CA GLY A 427 -13.07 23.34 -31.46
C GLY A 427 -11.77 22.85 -30.81
N LEU A 428 -11.89 21.79 -30.02
CA LEU A 428 -10.82 21.16 -29.24
C LEU A 428 -10.92 19.64 -29.30
N HIS A 429 -9.83 19.01 -29.71
CA HIS A 429 -9.60 17.58 -29.57
C HIS A 429 -8.57 17.36 -28.46
N LYS A 430 -8.87 16.50 -27.47
CA LYS A 430 -7.95 16.09 -26.40
C LYS A 430 -7.77 14.58 -26.47
N ALA A 431 -6.54 14.12 -26.67
CA ALA A 431 -6.18 12.72 -26.67
C ALA A 431 -4.81 12.49 -26.01
N LYS A 432 -4.35 11.24 -26.05
CA LYS A 432 -3.05 10.83 -25.54
C LYS A 432 -2.51 9.67 -26.38
N ILE A 433 -1.21 9.71 -26.69
CA ILE A 433 -0.49 8.57 -27.25
C ILE A 433 -0.04 7.71 -26.08
N LEU A 434 -0.51 6.46 -25.98
CA LEU A 434 -0.08 5.52 -24.94
C LEU A 434 1.30 4.97 -25.30
N LEU A 435 2.26 5.08 -24.39
CA LEU A 435 3.56 4.46 -24.50
C LEU A 435 3.53 3.06 -23.86
N GLN A 436 4.55 2.21 -24.12
CA GLN A 436 4.53 0.79 -23.76
C GLN A 436 5.10 0.49 -22.35
N LYS A 437 4.50 -0.50 -21.68
CA LYS A 437 4.60 -0.81 -20.24
C LYS A 437 6.02 -1.01 -19.66
N GLU A 438 7.04 -1.15 -20.49
CA GLU A 438 8.43 -1.48 -20.14
C GLU A 438 9.23 -0.19 -19.79
N MET A 439 8.86 0.48 -18.68
CA MET A 439 9.64 1.50 -17.92
C MET A 439 8.89 1.93 -16.63
N LEU A 440 9.52 2.78 -15.81
CA LEU A 440 9.29 2.99 -14.38
C LEU A 440 8.27 4.09 -13.98
N PRO A 441 7.73 4.06 -12.74
CA PRO A 441 6.70 4.99 -12.25
C PRO A 441 7.21 6.40 -11.91
N CYS A 442 6.29 7.37 -11.91
CA CYS A 442 6.59 8.79 -11.70
C CYS A 442 6.31 9.22 -10.24
N TRP A 443 7.26 9.92 -9.62
CA TRP A 443 7.04 10.69 -8.40
C TRP A 443 6.48 12.09 -8.76
N ASP A 444 5.45 12.55 -8.05
CA ASP A 444 4.66 13.75 -8.38
C ASP A 444 4.62 14.83 -7.28
N GLN A 445 5.51 14.74 -6.28
CA GLN A 445 5.62 15.68 -5.15
C GLN A 445 7.01 16.30 -5.06
N GLY A 446 7.22 17.20 -4.09
CA GLY A 446 8.54 17.76 -3.76
C GLY A 446 9.62 16.69 -3.50
N LYS A 447 10.88 17.12 -3.45
CA LYS A 447 12.08 16.28 -3.34
C LYS A 447 11.94 15.22 -2.24
N ILE A 448 12.31 13.97 -2.56
CA ILE A 448 12.41 12.90 -1.58
C ILE A 448 13.61 13.19 -0.65
N ILE A 449 13.38 13.18 0.67
CA ILE A 449 14.42 13.32 1.68
C ILE A 449 14.89 11.95 2.17
N ARG A 450 13.96 11.05 2.46
CA ARG A 450 14.26 9.67 2.88
C ARG A 450 13.17 8.71 2.41
N PHE A 451 13.58 7.49 2.06
CA PHE A 451 12.69 6.34 1.94
C PHE A 451 13.18 5.20 2.86
N GLY A 452 12.29 4.25 3.14
CA GLY A 452 12.55 3.11 4.03
C GLY A 452 11.40 2.11 3.97
N TRP A 453 11.47 1.04 4.77
CA TRP A 453 10.46 -0.03 4.77
C TRP A 453 9.85 -0.22 6.16
N THR A 454 8.56 -0.52 6.21
CA THR A 454 7.87 -0.92 7.45
C THR A 454 8.03 -2.41 7.73
N LEU A 455 7.80 -2.83 8.99
CA LEU A 455 7.74 -4.24 9.39
C LEU A 455 6.68 -5.08 8.62
N ASP A 456 5.70 -4.44 7.99
CA ASP A 456 4.70 -5.05 7.12
C ASP A 456 4.96 -4.87 5.60
N GLU A 457 6.19 -4.50 5.23
CA GLU A 457 6.69 -4.38 3.85
C GLU A 457 5.98 -3.33 2.99
N ARG A 458 5.57 -2.22 3.60
CA ARG A 458 5.20 -1.00 2.88
C ARG A 458 6.43 -0.11 2.69
N LEU A 459 6.57 0.50 1.52
CA LEU A 459 7.61 1.48 1.22
C LEU A 459 7.16 2.84 1.75
N VAL A 460 7.92 3.36 2.71
CA VAL A 460 7.79 4.70 3.26
C VAL A 460 8.58 5.65 2.37
N VAL A 461 7.99 6.77 1.95
CA VAL A 461 8.68 7.85 1.24
C VAL A 461 8.29 9.19 1.86
N LEU A 462 9.27 9.94 2.37
CA LEU A 462 9.10 11.26 3.00
C LEU A 462 9.71 12.36 2.12
N ASN A 463 8.97 13.44 1.90
CA ASN A 463 9.38 14.58 1.09
C ASN A 463 9.85 15.80 1.91
N GLU A 464 10.40 16.79 1.21
CA GLU A 464 10.91 18.03 1.81
C GLU A 464 9.82 18.91 2.46
N GLU A 465 8.55 18.74 2.08
CA GLU A 465 7.38 19.46 2.62
C GLU A 465 6.80 18.78 3.89
N GLY A 466 7.46 17.75 4.42
CA GLY A 466 6.97 16.97 5.56
C GLY A 466 5.73 16.11 5.25
N VAL A 467 5.48 15.80 3.98
CA VAL A 467 4.47 14.83 3.54
C VAL A 467 5.13 13.46 3.38
N TYR A 468 4.51 12.42 3.94
CA TYR A 468 4.96 11.05 3.74
C TYR A 468 3.88 10.15 3.15
N ARG A 469 4.30 9.23 2.29
CA ARG A 469 3.46 8.22 1.65
C ARG A 469 3.90 6.82 2.05
N LEU A 470 2.92 5.94 2.17
CA LEU A 470 3.06 4.53 2.52
C LEU A 470 2.53 3.69 1.36
N TYR A 471 3.42 3.25 0.47
CA TYR A 471 3.08 2.42 -0.69
C TYR A 471 3.05 0.95 -0.31
N ASP A 472 2.08 0.19 -0.82
CA ASP A 472 2.06 -1.25 -0.70
C ASP A 472 2.84 -1.95 -1.85
N LEU A 473 2.94 -3.28 -1.77
CA LEU A 473 3.57 -4.11 -2.82
C LEU A 473 2.72 -4.22 -4.11
N GLN A 474 1.66 -3.43 -4.27
CA GLN A 474 0.87 -3.29 -5.49
C GLN A 474 1.07 -1.91 -6.16
N GLY A 475 1.55 -0.91 -5.41
CA GLY A 475 1.75 0.47 -5.85
C GLY A 475 0.62 1.42 -5.43
N ASP A 476 -0.39 0.92 -4.70
CA ASP A 476 -1.39 1.76 -4.05
C ASP A 476 -0.76 2.40 -2.80
N TYR A 477 -1.18 3.61 -2.41
CA TYR A 477 -0.60 4.31 -1.25
C TYR A 477 -1.61 5.04 -0.37
N VAL A 478 -1.22 5.24 0.89
CA VAL A 478 -1.84 6.18 1.82
C VAL A 478 -0.88 7.35 2.05
N GLN A 479 -1.40 8.57 2.24
CA GLN A 479 -0.60 9.78 2.44
C GLN A 479 -0.94 10.47 3.77
N HIS A 480 0.09 10.94 4.46
CA HIS A 480 0.03 11.64 5.74
C HIS A 480 0.97 12.85 5.73
N SER A 481 0.91 13.70 6.76
CA SER A 481 1.75 14.91 6.88
C SER A 481 2.15 15.16 8.33
N LEU A 482 3.36 15.67 8.51
CA LEU A 482 3.91 16.15 9.77
C LEU A 482 3.25 17.47 10.26
N GLY A 483 2.40 18.10 9.45
CA GLY A 483 1.68 19.33 9.78
C GLY A 483 2.33 20.60 9.20
N ALA A 484 1.66 21.74 9.39
CA ALA A 484 2.02 23.00 8.74
C ALA A 484 3.44 23.50 9.08
N GLU A 485 3.88 23.35 10.33
CA GLU A 485 5.22 23.74 10.79
C GLU A 485 6.34 23.01 10.01
N ALA A 486 6.17 21.72 9.73
CA ALA A 486 7.11 20.95 8.91
C ALA A 486 7.06 21.33 7.42
N ALA A 487 5.92 21.80 6.91
CA ALA A 487 5.76 22.28 5.54
C ALA A 487 6.31 23.71 5.35
N GLU A 488 6.29 24.55 6.38
CA GLU A 488 6.84 25.91 6.36
C GLU A 488 8.37 25.94 6.59
N LEU A 489 8.88 25.07 7.47
CA LEU A 489 10.32 24.97 7.79
C LEU A 489 11.07 24.00 6.87
N GLY A 490 10.36 23.10 6.20
CA GLY A 490 10.90 21.98 5.44
C GLY A 490 11.54 20.88 6.32
N ILE A 491 11.73 19.70 5.74
CA ILE A 491 12.49 18.59 6.32
C ILE A 491 13.85 18.46 5.63
N ILE A 492 14.93 18.36 6.42
CA ILE A 492 16.30 18.25 5.89
C ILE A 492 16.85 16.82 5.93
N ASP A 493 16.46 16.01 6.93
CA ASP A 493 16.77 14.58 7.01
C ASP A 493 15.76 13.81 7.88
N ALA A 494 15.77 12.48 7.80
CA ALA A 494 14.96 11.59 8.66
C ALA A 494 15.63 10.24 8.95
N ARG A 495 15.19 9.53 9.99
CA ARG A 495 15.58 8.15 10.31
C ARG A 495 14.31 7.30 10.49
N ILE A 496 14.10 6.37 9.56
CA ILE A 496 12.93 5.48 9.52
C ILE A 496 13.22 4.22 10.34
N GLN A 497 12.21 3.74 11.05
CA GLN A 497 12.22 2.56 11.93
C GLN A 497 11.06 1.63 11.55
N ASP A 498 11.04 0.40 12.05
CA ASP A 498 9.99 -0.60 11.78
C ASP A 498 8.55 -0.07 12.03
N ASN A 499 8.39 0.75 13.08
CA ASN A 499 7.10 1.23 13.58
C ASN A 499 7.08 2.76 13.82
N GLY A 500 7.74 3.53 12.95
CA GLY A 500 7.73 5.00 13.02
C GLY A 500 8.94 5.63 12.33
N PHE A 501 9.14 6.93 12.54
CA PHE A 501 10.37 7.62 12.13
C PHE A 501 10.61 8.88 12.96
N VAL A 502 11.85 9.37 12.97
CA VAL A 502 12.19 10.73 13.40
C VAL A 502 12.54 11.55 12.18
N ALA A 503 12.08 12.80 12.10
CA ALA A 503 12.46 13.78 11.08
C ALA A 503 13.08 15.03 11.70
N MET A 504 14.04 15.64 11.01
CA MET A 504 14.69 16.88 11.40
C MET A 504 14.24 18.01 10.47
N THR A 505 13.72 19.10 11.04
CA THR A 505 13.25 20.26 10.26
C THR A 505 14.41 21.18 9.84
N GLY A 506 14.16 22.11 8.93
CA GLY A 506 15.09 23.20 8.59
C GLY A 506 15.45 24.12 9.77
N SER A 507 14.74 24.03 10.91
CA SER A 507 15.08 24.72 12.17
C SER A 507 15.88 23.86 13.16
N LEU A 508 16.32 22.66 12.74
CA LEU A 508 17.04 21.67 13.54
C LEU A 508 16.23 21.09 14.72
N THR A 509 14.91 21.31 14.74
CA THR A 509 13.99 20.61 15.65
C THR A 509 13.71 19.19 15.17
N LEU A 510 13.55 18.27 16.12
CA LEU A 510 13.30 16.85 15.88
C LEU A 510 11.84 16.50 16.13
N LEU A 511 11.22 15.78 15.20
CA LEU A 511 9.82 15.36 15.20
C LEU A 511 9.74 13.83 15.14
N GLU A 512 9.18 13.20 16.18
CA GLU A 512 8.92 11.77 16.25
C GLU A 512 7.51 11.44 15.74
N VAL A 513 7.40 10.56 14.75
CA VAL A 513 6.15 9.91 14.33
C VAL A 513 6.12 8.50 14.86
N LYS A 514 5.13 8.21 15.72
CA LYS A 514 4.87 6.87 16.26
C LYS A 514 3.87 6.13 15.36
N GLY A 515 4.26 4.95 14.88
CA GLY A 515 3.42 4.11 14.03
C GLY A 515 3.22 4.67 12.62
N TRP A 516 2.17 4.16 11.96
CA TRP A 516 1.92 4.32 10.52
C TRP A 516 0.44 4.63 10.20
N ASP A 517 -0.24 5.34 11.12
CA ASP A 517 -1.67 5.67 11.07
C ASP A 517 -1.96 7.14 10.67
N GLY A 518 -0.96 8.02 10.76
CA GLY A 518 -1.11 9.46 10.55
C GLY A 518 -1.33 10.26 11.82
N GLY A 519 -0.98 9.72 12.99
CA GLY A 519 -0.97 10.47 14.25
C GLY A 519 -0.11 11.73 14.19
N ARG A 520 -0.47 12.73 15.02
CA ARG A 520 0.29 13.99 15.11
C ARG A 520 1.71 13.71 15.62
N PRO A 521 2.78 14.25 14.98
CA PRO A 521 4.14 14.08 15.46
C PRO A 521 4.35 14.74 16.84
N LEU A 522 5.29 14.17 17.59
CA LEU A 522 5.75 14.66 18.89
C LEU A 522 7.09 15.38 18.72
N THR A 523 7.15 16.64 19.14
CA THR A 523 8.40 17.41 19.13
C THR A 523 9.28 16.98 20.30
N LEU A 524 10.51 16.56 20.02
CA LEU A 524 11.50 16.19 21.04
C LEU A 524 12.14 17.44 21.68
N ALA A 525 12.95 17.24 22.73
CA ALA A 525 13.65 18.33 23.38
C ALA A 525 14.59 19.06 22.38
N ASN A 526 14.62 20.39 22.43
CA ASN A 526 15.36 21.19 21.45
C ASN A 526 16.86 21.20 21.78
N PRO A 527 17.75 20.67 20.90
CA PRO A 527 19.19 20.63 21.15
C PRO A 527 19.89 21.99 21.02
N GLY A 528 19.22 23.04 20.53
CA GLY A 528 19.75 24.40 20.47
C GLY A 528 20.93 24.58 19.51
N LEU A 529 21.04 23.73 18.49
CA LEU A 529 22.19 23.70 17.58
C LEU A 529 22.30 24.97 16.72
N PRO A 530 23.51 25.50 16.49
CA PRO A 530 23.73 26.60 15.56
C PRO A 530 23.79 26.14 14.09
N GLU A 531 24.13 24.88 13.84
CA GLU A 531 24.28 24.28 12.51
C GLU A 531 23.91 22.77 12.54
N PRO A 532 23.64 22.13 11.39
CA PRO A 532 23.23 20.73 11.35
C PRO A 532 24.30 19.78 11.93
N PRO A 533 23.92 18.69 12.62
CA PRO A 533 24.87 17.73 13.17
C PRO A 533 25.59 16.96 12.06
N HIS A 534 26.88 16.65 12.26
CA HIS A 534 27.74 15.97 11.29
C HIS A 534 27.16 14.62 10.83
N VAL A 535 26.60 13.88 11.80
CA VAL A 535 25.78 12.70 11.60
C VAL A 535 24.85 12.55 12.79
N TRP A 536 23.72 11.89 12.58
CA TRP A 536 22.80 11.52 13.65
C TRP A 536 22.19 10.14 13.42
N SER A 537 21.78 9.50 14.52
CA SER A 537 21.15 8.18 14.53
C SER A 537 20.11 8.10 15.66
N VAL A 538 19.32 7.02 15.70
CA VAL A 538 18.22 6.88 16.67
C VAL A 538 18.20 5.49 17.27
N ILE A 539 18.07 5.40 18.60
CA ILE A 539 17.80 4.17 19.34
C ILE A 539 16.26 4.01 19.44
N PRO A 540 15.66 2.95 18.88
CA PRO A 540 14.21 2.69 18.96
C PRO A 540 13.70 2.48 20.40
N PRO A 541 12.42 2.80 20.68
CA PRO A 541 11.85 2.78 22.03
C PRO A 541 11.58 1.36 22.56
N ASP A 542 11.59 0.35 21.69
CA ASP A 542 11.45 -1.07 22.04
C ASP A 542 12.76 -1.70 22.53
N VAL A 543 13.91 -1.13 22.17
CA VAL A 543 15.24 -1.55 22.66
C VAL A 543 15.78 -0.65 23.78
N ASN A 544 15.27 0.58 23.92
CA ASN A 544 15.66 1.49 25.01
C ASN A 544 15.00 1.12 26.35
N ILE A 545 15.78 1.17 27.43
CA ILE A 545 15.32 0.95 28.82
C ILE A 545 14.27 2.00 29.22
N SER A 546 14.41 3.24 28.75
CA SER A 546 13.48 4.34 29.00
C SER A 546 12.09 4.15 28.37
N ARG A 547 12.00 3.30 27.33
CA ARG A 547 10.87 3.20 26.38
C ARG A 547 10.54 4.50 25.62
N HIS A 548 11.48 5.43 25.58
CA HIS A 548 11.42 6.61 24.73
C HIS A 548 12.37 6.45 23.54
N VAL A 549 12.04 7.12 22.43
CA VAL A 549 12.97 7.33 21.32
C VAL A 549 14.10 8.20 21.82
N GLU A 550 15.34 7.77 21.57
CA GLU A 550 16.55 8.50 21.94
C GLU A 550 17.37 8.77 20.68
N VAL A 551 17.69 10.04 20.43
CA VAL A 551 18.36 10.52 19.24
C VAL A 551 19.79 10.93 19.58
N LEU A 552 20.77 10.37 18.87
CA LEU A 552 22.19 10.64 19.06
C LEU A 552 22.70 11.57 17.95
N LEU A 553 23.20 12.75 18.32
CA LEU A 553 23.68 13.79 17.42
C LEU A 553 25.20 14.00 17.58
N SER A 554 26.00 13.86 16.51
CA SER A 554 27.42 14.25 16.55
C SER A 554 27.58 15.76 16.32
N VAL A 555 28.14 16.43 17.33
CA VAL A 555 28.35 17.88 17.37
C VAL A 555 29.75 18.13 17.92
N ASP A 556 30.54 18.95 17.24
CA ASP A 556 31.96 19.20 17.58
C ASP A 556 32.73 17.89 17.87
N SER A 557 33.34 17.76 19.05
CA SER A 557 34.04 16.55 19.50
C SER A 557 33.15 15.53 20.23
N THR A 558 31.88 15.85 20.46
CA THR A 558 30.99 15.13 21.39
C THR A 558 29.79 14.47 20.67
N ILE A 559 28.95 13.81 21.47
CA ILE A 559 27.61 13.36 21.08
C ILE A 559 26.62 13.95 22.08
N LEU A 560 25.53 14.53 21.57
CA LEU A 560 24.35 14.86 22.37
C LEU A 560 23.35 13.70 22.26
N SER A 561 22.82 13.25 23.39
CA SER A 561 21.60 12.44 23.44
C SER A 561 20.40 13.36 23.64
N VAL A 562 19.32 13.10 22.90
CA VAL A 562 18.07 13.89 22.91
C VAL A 562 16.89 12.94 23.01
N ASP A 563 16.01 13.16 23.97
CA ASP A 563 14.73 12.45 24.08
C ASP A 563 13.54 13.45 24.12
N ASN A 564 12.39 13.01 24.63
CA ASN A 564 11.20 13.86 24.77
C ASN A 564 11.24 14.79 26.02
N LEU A 565 12.23 14.65 26.89
CA LEU A 565 12.31 15.31 28.20
C LEU A 565 13.52 16.24 28.30
N GLU A 566 14.69 15.81 27.87
CA GLU A 566 15.95 16.55 28.03
C GLU A 566 16.97 16.34 26.89
N VAL A 567 18.08 17.09 26.98
CA VAL A 567 19.23 17.02 26.08
C VAL A 567 20.48 16.86 26.93
N VAL A 568 21.22 15.78 26.72
CA VAL A 568 22.37 15.39 27.54
C VAL A 568 23.63 15.28 26.67
N ASP A 569 24.54 16.24 26.85
CA ASP A 569 25.91 16.15 26.33
C ASP A 569 26.67 15.02 27.05
N GLN A 570 27.12 14.04 26.27
CA GLN A 570 27.86 12.87 26.75
C GLN A 570 29.35 13.19 27.03
N ARG A 571 29.79 14.43 26.75
CA ARG A 571 31.13 14.97 27.04
C ARG A 571 32.27 14.15 26.44
N ILE A 572 32.01 13.61 25.25
CA ILE A 572 32.99 12.85 24.48
C ILE A 572 33.99 13.83 23.87
N SER A 573 35.27 13.43 23.85
CA SER A 573 36.38 14.22 23.31
C SER A 573 37.13 13.43 22.22
N ARG A 574 36.36 12.80 21.33
CA ARG A 574 36.84 11.86 20.28
C ARG A 574 36.20 12.07 18.90
N GLY A 575 35.16 12.91 18.79
CA GLY A 575 34.58 13.34 17.51
C GLY A 575 35.40 14.43 16.81
N PRO A 576 34.92 14.97 15.68
CA PRO A 576 33.61 14.66 15.08
C PRO A 576 33.51 13.23 14.55
N PHE A 577 32.26 12.73 14.46
CA PHE A 577 31.94 11.41 13.94
C PHE A 577 31.26 11.53 12.56
N THR A 578 31.63 10.65 11.64
CA THR A 578 31.00 10.52 10.31
C THR A 578 29.83 9.53 10.33
N HIS A 579 29.87 8.53 11.23
CA HIS A 579 28.84 7.51 11.39
C HIS A 579 28.55 7.23 12.87
N ILE A 580 27.27 7.06 13.20
CA ILE A 580 26.77 6.53 14.48
C ILE A 580 25.80 5.39 14.14
N SER A 581 26.12 4.16 14.58
CA SER A 581 25.29 2.98 14.34
C SER A 581 25.04 2.22 15.65
N PRO A 582 23.81 2.22 16.20
CA PRO A 582 23.47 1.48 17.41
C PRO A 582 23.25 -0.01 17.13
N SER A 583 23.62 -0.87 18.09
CA SER A 583 23.43 -2.32 17.98
C SER A 583 21.94 -2.70 18.06
N PRO A 584 21.51 -3.82 17.42
CA PRO A 584 20.11 -4.30 17.45
C PRO A 584 19.51 -4.51 18.84
N ASN A 585 20.33 -4.63 19.88
CA ASN A 585 19.90 -4.80 21.27
C ASN A 585 19.96 -3.50 22.11
N GLY A 586 20.34 -2.36 21.53
CA GLY A 586 20.43 -1.05 22.21
C GLY A 586 21.55 -0.90 23.24
N LYS A 587 22.56 -1.79 23.26
CA LYS A 587 23.61 -1.84 24.31
C LYS A 587 24.98 -1.32 23.89
N SER A 588 25.21 -1.19 22.58
CA SER A 588 26.50 -0.79 22.02
C SER A 588 26.32 0.17 20.85
N LEU A 589 27.34 0.98 20.60
CA LEU A 589 27.43 1.93 19.49
C LEU A 589 28.71 1.66 18.71
N ALA A 590 28.60 1.64 17.39
CA ALA A 590 29.72 1.74 16.47
C ALA A 590 29.82 3.20 15.99
N LEU A 591 30.95 3.84 16.29
CA LEU A 591 31.21 5.25 16.03
C LEU A 591 32.41 5.35 15.08
N LEU A 592 32.24 5.97 13.91
CA LEU A 592 33.38 6.22 13.00
C LEU A 592 33.81 7.67 13.11
N THR A 593 35.07 7.90 13.50
CA THR A 593 35.69 9.23 13.59
C THR A 593 36.07 9.78 12.20
N PHE A 594 36.23 11.11 12.09
CA PHE A 594 36.79 11.73 10.87
C PHE A 594 38.23 11.30 10.55
N SER A 595 38.99 10.76 11.51
CA SER A 595 40.32 10.19 11.29
C SER A 595 40.30 8.75 10.74
N GLY A 596 39.14 8.15 10.50
CA GLY A 596 39.02 6.76 10.05
C GLY A 596 39.27 5.73 11.15
N THR A 597 39.16 6.12 12.42
CA THR A 597 39.15 5.17 13.54
C THR A 597 37.70 4.78 13.83
N LEU A 598 37.38 3.50 13.62
CA LEU A 598 36.15 2.87 14.10
C LEU A 598 36.31 2.56 15.59
N TRP A 599 35.42 3.10 16.41
CA TRP A 599 35.38 2.91 17.85
C TRP A 599 34.06 2.27 18.26
N VAL A 600 34.14 1.13 18.96
CA VAL A 600 32.98 0.41 19.49
C VAL A 600 32.92 0.64 21.00
N VAL A 601 31.77 1.10 21.49
CA VAL A 601 31.56 1.50 22.88
C VAL A 601 30.18 1.04 23.37
N SER A 602 29.96 0.95 24.67
CA SER A 602 28.62 0.80 25.26
C SER A 602 27.76 2.06 25.05
N THR A 603 26.43 1.92 25.06
CA THR A 603 25.49 3.06 24.89
C THR A 603 25.52 4.08 26.02
N ASP A 604 26.07 3.72 27.19
CA ASP A 604 26.35 4.65 28.30
C ASP A 604 27.72 5.37 28.17
N PHE A 605 28.46 5.10 27.09
CA PHE A 605 29.81 5.57 26.81
C PHE A 605 30.90 5.20 27.84
N GLN A 606 30.60 4.40 28.87
CA GLN A 606 31.52 4.09 29.97
C GLN A 606 32.58 3.04 29.59
N ARG A 607 32.28 2.13 28.67
CA ARG A 607 33.14 0.99 28.31
C ARG A 607 33.47 0.99 26.82
N SER A 608 34.71 1.36 26.49
CA SER A 608 35.31 1.02 25.19
C SER A 608 35.38 -0.51 25.04
N MET A 609 35.02 -1.02 23.87
CA MET A 609 34.95 -2.44 23.54
C MET A 609 35.98 -2.86 22.49
N ALA A 610 36.11 -2.08 21.41
CA ALA A 610 37.10 -2.29 20.35
C ALA A 610 37.45 -0.96 19.65
N GLU A 611 38.66 -0.87 19.11
CA GLU A 611 39.13 0.25 18.28
C GLU A 611 39.85 -0.34 17.05
N PHE A 612 39.57 0.18 15.85
CA PHE A 612 40.08 -0.34 14.57
C PHE A 612 40.33 0.79 13.57
N GLU A 613 41.42 0.72 12.79
CA GLU A 613 41.84 1.79 11.87
C GLU A 613 41.51 1.43 10.40
N THR A 614 40.46 2.05 9.87
CA THR A 614 39.92 1.72 8.52
C THR A 614 40.76 2.28 7.37
N THR A 615 41.60 3.28 7.62
CA THR A 615 42.56 3.85 6.65
C THR A 615 43.66 2.87 6.25
N SER A 616 43.93 1.85 7.07
CA SER A 616 44.98 0.85 6.87
C SER A 616 44.58 -0.33 5.97
N VAL A 617 43.30 -0.39 5.58
CA VAL A 617 42.68 -1.57 4.96
C VAL A 617 43.07 -1.69 3.47
N PRO A 618 43.72 -2.78 3.02
CA PRO A 618 44.08 -2.95 1.61
C PRO A 618 42.85 -3.02 0.70
N GLY A 619 42.80 -2.17 -0.33
CA GLY A 619 41.68 -2.08 -1.26
C GLY A 619 40.48 -1.25 -0.78
N ALA A 620 40.61 -0.55 0.35
CA ALA A 620 39.62 0.41 0.84
C ALA A 620 39.75 1.78 0.13
N ASP A 621 39.42 1.82 -1.16
CA ASP A 621 39.43 3.06 -1.93
C ASP A 621 38.15 3.89 -1.71
N GLY A 622 38.32 5.19 -1.44
CA GLY A 622 37.22 6.15 -1.28
C GLY A 622 36.63 6.23 0.14
N PRO A 623 35.56 7.03 0.32
CA PRO A 623 34.90 7.18 1.61
C PRO A 623 34.07 5.94 1.98
N ILE A 624 33.97 5.67 3.28
CA ILE A 624 33.07 4.65 3.83
C ILE A 624 31.62 5.06 3.57
N ARG A 625 30.81 4.12 3.06
CA ARG A 625 29.40 4.34 2.69
C ARG A 625 28.43 4.01 3.82
N GLN A 626 28.69 2.95 4.57
CA GLN A 626 27.90 2.52 5.73
C GLN A 626 28.78 1.89 6.82
N VAL A 627 28.28 1.95 8.06
CA VAL A 627 28.77 1.21 9.22
C VAL A 627 27.54 0.53 9.85
N GLU A 628 27.40 -0.77 9.67
CA GLU A 628 26.22 -1.55 10.08
C GLU A 628 26.62 -2.67 11.04
N TRP A 629 25.69 -3.16 11.86
CA TRP A 629 25.94 -4.30 12.76
C TRP A 629 25.65 -5.64 12.08
N CYS A 630 26.48 -6.65 12.38
CA CYS A 630 26.26 -8.06 12.06
C CYS A 630 25.83 -8.79 13.34
N GLY A 631 24.52 -8.94 13.53
CA GLY A 631 23.95 -9.33 14.81
C GLY A 631 24.33 -8.29 15.88
N ASN A 632 24.98 -8.72 16.97
CA ASN A 632 25.40 -7.83 18.06
C ASN A 632 26.90 -7.94 18.41
N ASP A 633 27.67 -8.71 17.64
CA ASP A 633 29.07 -9.08 17.99
C ASP A 633 30.12 -8.45 17.07
N ALA A 634 29.76 -8.09 15.83
CA ALA A 634 30.70 -7.64 14.80
C ALA A 634 30.11 -6.49 13.97
N ILE A 635 30.98 -5.67 13.39
CA ILE A 635 30.64 -4.44 12.68
C ILE A 635 31.04 -4.58 11.21
N LEU A 636 30.12 -4.32 10.30
CA LEU A 636 30.34 -4.28 8.86
C LEU A 636 30.64 -2.84 8.43
N VAL A 637 31.69 -2.65 7.64
CA VAL A 637 32.10 -1.37 7.05
C VAL A 637 32.14 -1.53 5.53
N THR A 638 31.49 -0.62 4.78
CA THR A 638 31.34 -0.76 3.31
C THR A 638 31.98 0.37 2.51
N TRP A 639 32.52 0.01 1.35
CA TRP A 639 33.04 0.88 0.30
C TRP A 639 32.37 0.51 -1.05
N ASP A 640 32.80 1.11 -2.16
CA ASP A 640 32.22 0.89 -3.49
C ASP A 640 32.38 -0.55 -4.01
N PHE A 641 33.44 -1.26 -3.63
CA PHE A 641 33.72 -2.64 -4.09
C PHE A 641 34.17 -3.59 -2.96
N LEU A 642 34.51 -3.04 -1.78
CA LEU A 642 35.00 -3.79 -0.62
C LEU A 642 33.99 -3.70 0.53
N VAL A 643 33.78 -4.83 1.20
CA VAL A 643 33.05 -4.93 2.45
C VAL A 643 33.93 -5.61 3.49
N LEU A 644 34.08 -5.00 4.66
CA LEU A 644 34.92 -5.48 5.75
C LEU A 644 34.05 -5.78 6.97
N LEU A 645 34.09 -7.02 7.45
CA LEU A 645 33.53 -7.37 8.76
C LEU A 645 34.65 -7.33 9.82
N VAL A 646 34.53 -6.41 10.77
CA VAL A 646 35.42 -6.26 11.93
C VAL A 646 34.80 -6.98 13.13
N GLY A 647 35.51 -7.98 13.65
CA GLY A 647 35.12 -8.74 14.84
C GLY A 647 35.44 -8.02 16.16
N PRO A 648 34.91 -8.51 17.30
CA PRO A 648 34.98 -7.83 18.60
C PRO A 648 36.40 -7.78 19.20
N PHE A 649 37.38 -8.45 18.58
CA PHE A 649 38.78 -8.48 18.99
C PHE A 649 39.73 -7.85 17.94
N GLY A 650 39.19 -7.22 16.89
CA GLY A 650 39.96 -6.62 15.80
C GLY A 650 40.28 -7.55 14.62
N ASP A 651 39.94 -8.85 14.72
CA ASP A 651 39.99 -9.78 13.59
C ASP A 651 39.09 -9.33 12.44
N THR A 652 39.53 -9.46 11.18
CA THR A 652 38.79 -8.98 10.00
C THR A 652 38.48 -10.06 8.97
N LEU A 653 37.31 -10.00 8.34
CA LEU A 653 36.96 -10.74 7.13
C LEU A 653 36.60 -9.78 6.00
N THR A 654 37.16 -10.01 4.80
CA THR A 654 36.96 -9.17 3.61
C THR A 654 36.09 -9.87 2.57
N PHE A 655 35.11 -9.16 2.02
CA PHE A 655 34.24 -9.60 0.93
C PHE A 655 34.32 -8.56 -0.21
N THR A 656 34.37 -9.03 -1.47
CA THR A 656 34.53 -8.17 -2.65
C THR A 656 33.33 -8.30 -3.57
N HIS A 657 32.75 -7.17 -3.98
CA HIS A 657 31.55 -7.11 -4.80
C HIS A 657 31.82 -6.34 -6.10
N SER A 658 30.99 -6.55 -7.13
CA SER A 658 31.12 -5.99 -8.48
C SER A 658 30.69 -4.51 -8.62
N GLY A 659 30.27 -3.90 -7.52
CA GLY A 659 29.78 -2.53 -7.44
C GLY A 659 29.19 -2.25 -6.07
N PRO A 660 28.65 -1.03 -5.84
CA PRO A 660 28.33 -0.51 -4.53
C PRO A 660 27.29 -1.38 -3.81
N THR A 661 27.59 -1.71 -2.55
CA THR A 661 26.71 -2.51 -1.70
C THR A 661 25.85 -1.62 -0.81
N PHE A 662 24.64 -2.09 -0.52
CA PHE A 662 23.78 -1.60 0.55
C PHE A 662 23.64 -2.67 1.63
N ALA A 663 24.06 -2.36 2.85
CA ALA A 663 24.00 -3.25 3.99
C ALA A 663 22.74 -2.99 4.83
N VAL A 664 22.14 -4.05 5.37
CA VAL A 664 20.99 -4.00 6.27
C VAL A 664 21.27 -4.92 7.46
N THR A 665 21.38 -4.35 8.65
CA THR A 665 21.51 -5.10 9.90
C THR A 665 20.29 -5.98 10.15
N GLU A 666 20.55 -7.19 10.64
CA GLU A 666 19.54 -8.22 10.95
C GLU A 666 19.82 -8.75 12.37
N PRO A 667 18.81 -9.27 13.12
CA PRO A 667 18.99 -9.62 14.53
C PRO A 667 20.05 -10.69 14.78
N ASP A 668 20.31 -11.54 13.79
CA ASP A 668 21.27 -12.65 13.81
C ASP A 668 22.37 -12.57 12.74
N GLY A 669 22.53 -11.42 12.05
CA GLY A 669 23.54 -11.24 11.01
C GLY A 669 23.50 -9.85 10.35
N VAL A 670 23.96 -9.76 9.10
CA VAL A 670 23.80 -8.59 8.22
C VAL A 670 23.54 -9.07 6.80
N ARG A 671 22.58 -8.45 6.11
CA ARG A 671 22.29 -8.72 4.71
C ARG A 671 23.01 -7.68 3.84
N ILE A 672 23.76 -8.14 2.84
CA ILE A 672 24.53 -7.31 1.92
C ILE A 672 23.88 -7.41 0.54
N MET A 673 23.27 -6.31 0.10
CA MET A 673 22.70 -6.18 -1.24
C MET A 673 23.72 -5.47 -2.12
N GLY A 674 24.56 -6.24 -2.83
CA GLY A 674 25.34 -5.69 -3.93
C GLY A 674 24.48 -5.47 -5.17
N PRO A 675 25.07 -5.12 -6.33
CA PRO A 675 24.39 -5.26 -7.60
C PRO A 675 24.02 -6.74 -7.82
N ASP A 676 25.01 -7.62 -7.76
CA ASP A 676 24.91 -9.02 -8.21
C ASP A 676 24.49 -10.05 -7.15
N VAL A 677 24.34 -9.65 -5.90
CA VAL A 677 24.21 -10.58 -4.77
C VAL A 677 23.37 -10.01 -3.65
N CYS A 678 22.66 -10.90 -2.98
CA CYS A 678 21.91 -10.63 -1.75
C CYS A 678 22.41 -11.61 -0.69
N ASP A 679 23.62 -11.36 -0.22
CA ASP A 679 24.35 -12.25 0.69
C ASP A 679 23.88 -12.04 2.14
N MET A 680 23.94 -13.10 2.95
CA MET A 680 23.62 -13.07 4.37
C MET A 680 24.85 -13.48 5.18
N VAL A 681 25.51 -12.51 5.80
CA VAL A 681 26.68 -12.75 6.66
C VAL A 681 26.19 -12.93 8.09
N GLN A 682 26.42 -14.13 8.64
CA GLN A 682 25.93 -14.54 9.95
C GLN A 682 27.04 -15.26 10.71
N LYS A 683 27.13 -15.00 12.02
CA LYS A 683 28.00 -15.76 12.93
C LYS A 683 27.57 -17.23 12.96
N VAL A 684 28.49 -18.16 12.69
CA VAL A 684 28.23 -19.60 12.73
C VAL A 684 27.62 -19.98 14.09
N PRO A 685 26.39 -20.53 14.14
CA PRO A 685 25.73 -20.85 15.40
C PRO A 685 26.49 -21.91 16.21
N ASN A 686 26.42 -21.77 17.54
CA ASN A 686 27.18 -22.60 18.47
C ASN A 686 26.87 -24.09 18.29
N SER A 687 25.61 -24.46 18.06
CA SER A 687 25.15 -25.84 17.87
C SER A 687 25.69 -26.49 16.61
N SER A 688 25.61 -25.81 15.45
CA SER A 688 26.27 -26.24 14.21
C SER A 688 27.79 -26.34 14.39
N MET A 689 28.42 -25.42 15.14
CA MET A 689 29.84 -25.49 15.47
C MET A 689 30.17 -26.71 16.36
N SER A 690 29.38 -26.97 17.41
CA SER A 690 29.55 -28.11 18.30
C SER A 690 29.54 -29.44 17.55
N ILE A 691 28.73 -29.56 16.50
CA ILE A 691 28.56 -30.79 15.71
C ILE A 691 29.60 -30.90 14.59
N PHE A 692 29.78 -29.85 13.77
CA PHE A 692 30.55 -29.93 12.52
C PHE A 692 32.01 -29.49 12.63
N ARG A 693 32.46 -28.90 13.75
CA ARG A 693 33.86 -28.51 13.93
C ARG A 693 34.79 -29.73 13.81
N PRO A 694 35.80 -29.72 12.92
CA PRO A 694 36.72 -30.85 12.76
C PRO A 694 37.41 -31.21 14.09
N GLY A 695 37.32 -32.49 14.49
CA GLY A 695 37.85 -32.97 15.76
C GLY A 695 37.03 -32.60 16.99
N SER A 696 35.78 -32.16 16.84
CA SER A 696 34.86 -31.95 17.98
C SER A 696 34.65 -33.25 18.76
N THR A 697 34.66 -33.12 20.09
CA THR A 697 34.35 -34.20 21.03
C THR A 697 33.09 -33.88 21.84
N SER A 698 32.21 -33.01 21.32
CA SER A 698 30.92 -32.72 21.96
C SER A 698 30.01 -33.97 21.96
N PRO A 699 29.10 -34.12 22.92
CA PRO A 699 28.08 -35.18 22.91
C PRO A 699 27.29 -35.22 21.59
N SER A 700 27.05 -34.05 21.01
CA SER A 700 26.26 -33.85 19.79
C SER A 700 27.01 -34.26 18.51
N ALA A 701 28.32 -33.98 18.42
CA ALA A 701 29.18 -34.52 17.36
C ALA A 701 29.26 -36.05 17.47
N ILE A 702 29.44 -36.59 18.68
CA ILE A 702 29.49 -38.05 18.90
C ILE A 702 28.15 -38.71 18.59
N LEU A 703 27.01 -38.06 18.87
CA LEU A 703 25.68 -38.52 18.48
C LEU A 703 25.52 -38.54 16.95
N TYR A 704 26.00 -37.51 16.26
CA TYR A 704 25.98 -37.43 14.81
C TYR A 704 26.83 -38.53 14.14
N ASP A 705 28.06 -38.71 14.63
CA ASP A 705 28.98 -39.79 14.25
C ASP A 705 28.37 -41.18 14.53
N ALA A 706 27.67 -41.34 15.65
CA ALA A 706 27.00 -42.59 16.01
C ALA A 706 25.82 -42.88 15.06
N TRP A 707 25.05 -41.86 14.68
CA TRP A 707 23.97 -41.99 13.70
C TRP A 707 24.49 -42.30 12.28
N GLU A 708 25.59 -41.66 11.84
CA GLU A 708 26.21 -41.99 10.56
C GLU A 708 26.80 -43.41 10.59
N SER A 709 27.48 -43.80 11.68
CA SER A 709 27.97 -45.16 11.91
C SER A 709 26.84 -46.19 11.87
N PHE A 710 25.70 -45.91 12.51
CA PHE A 710 24.51 -46.75 12.48
C PHE A 710 23.94 -46.88 11.07
N THR A 711 23.87 -45.78 10.33
CA THR A 711 23.41 -45.76 8.93
C THR A 711 24.33 -46.58 8.02
N GLN A 712 25.64 -46.57 8.29
CA GLN A 712 26.65 -47.43 7.65
C GLN A 712 26.70 -48.87 8.21
N ARG A 713 25.84 -49.22 9.19
CA ARG A 713 25.77 -50.52 9.88
C ARG A 713 27.05 -50.91 10.65
N LEU A 714 27.81 -49.94 11.11
CA LEU A 714 29.04 -50.14 11.90
C LEU A 714 28.71 -50.36 13.39
N PRO A 715 29.33 -51.33 14.07
CA PRO A 715 29.04 -51.64 15.48
C PRO A 715 29.45 -50.52 16.46
N LYS A 716 30.36 -49.62 16.05
CA LYS A 716 30.83 -48.45 16.82
C LYS A 716 29.68 -47.54 17.30
N ALA A 717 28.52 -47.56 16.63
CA ALA A 717 27.37 -46.73 16.99
C ALA A 717 26.87 -46.95 18.43
N ASP A 718 26.78 -48.20 18.89
CA ASP A 718 26.30 -48.54 20.24
C ASP A 718 27.32 -48.13 21.32
N GLU A 719 28.61 -48.38 21.09
CA GLU A 719 29.70 -47.89 21.94
C GLU A 719 29.67 -46.36 22.08
N SER A 720 29.48 -45.66 20.95
CA SER A 720 29.42 -44.19 20.91
C SER A 720 28.22 -43.65 21.70
N ILE A 721 27.01 -44.20 21.49
CA ILE A 721 25.80 -43.83 22.26
C ILE A 721 25.96 -44.10 23.75
N ARG A 722 26.55 -45.24 24.14
CA ARG A 722 26.82 -45.56 25.55
C ARG A 722 27.76 -44.55 26.20
N SER A 723 28.78 -44.06 25.48
CA SER A 723 29.75 -43.10 26.01
C SER A 723 29.12 -41.74 26.36
N ILE A 724 28.09 -41.30 25.62
CA ILE A 724 27.41 -40.01 25.82
C ILE A 724 26.09 -40.10 26.57
N ARG A 725 25.69 -41.28 27.07
CA ARG A 725 24.36 -41.50 27.66
C ARG A 725 23.94 -40.48 28.76
N PRO A 726 24.84 -39.97 29.63
CA PRO A 726 24.48 -38.95 30.62
C PRO A 726 24.03 -37.61 30.02
N GLU A 727 24.57 -37.24 28.85
CA GLU A 727 24.36 -35.93 28.19
C GLU A 727 23.51 -36.05 26.91
N LEU A 728 23.05 -37.27 26.59
CA LEU A 728 22.35 -37.60 25.34
C LEU A 728 21.08 -36.79 25.09
N ALA A 729 20.38 -36.34 26.14
CA ALA A 729 19.23 -35.44 25.99
C ALA A 729 19.65 -34.08 25.41
N ALA A 730 20.64 -33.42 26.01
CA ALA A 730 21.20 -32.17 25.51
C ALA A 730 21.83 -32.35 24.10
N ALA A 731 22.43 -33.51 23.83
CA ALA A 731 22.96 -33.85 22.51
C ALA A 731 21.86 -33.91 21.42
N VAL A 732 20.70 -34.48 21.76
CA VAL A 732 19.52 -34.52 20.89
C VAL A 732 18.97 -33.12 20.66
N ASP A 733 18.90 -32.29 21.70
CA ASP A 733 18.37 -30.93 21.64
C ASP A 733 19.30 -29.98 20.85
N GLU A 734 20.62 -30.08 21.01
CA GLU A 734 21.59 -29.32 20.20
C GLU A 734 21.58 -29.76 18.73
N CYS A 735 21.33 -31.04 18.43
CA CYS A 735 21.06 -31.51 17.06
C CYS A 735 19.75 -30.97 16.48
N ILE A 736 18.76 -30.64 17.30
CA ILE A 736 17.48 -30.03 16.88
C ILE A 736 17.65 -28.53 16.62
N ASP A 737 18.34 -27.80 17.50
CA ASP A 737 18.65 -26.38 17.26
C ASP A 737 19.51 -26.22 15.99
N ALA A 738 20.62 -26.96 15.86
CA ALA A 738 21.45 -26.94 14.66
C ALA A 738 20.61 -27.21 13.39
N ALA A 739 19.68 -28.18 13.44
CA ALA A 739 18.79 -28.44 12.31
C ALA A 739 17.90 -27.24 11.96
N GLY A 740 17.48 -26.44 12.95
CA GLY A 740 16.76 -25.18 12.75
C GLY A 740 17.60 -24.11 12.05
N GLN A 741 18.87 -23.98 12.43
CA GLN A 741 19.79 -22.99 11.89
C GLN A 741 20.21 -23.27 10.44
N GLU A 742 20.40 -24.55 10.07
CA GLU A 742 20.90 -24.91 8.74
C GLU A 742 19.97 -24.48 7.59
N TRP A 743 20.56 -23.92 6.53
CA TRP A 743 19.82 -23.43 5.37
C TRP A 743 19.45 -24.52 4.37
N GLU A 744 20.34 -25.50 4.15
CA GLU A 744 20.09 -26.56 3.18
C GLU A 744 19.18 -27.67 3.74
N PRO A 745 18.13 -28.08 2.99
CA PRO A 745 17.34 -29.25 3.35
C PRO A 745 18.16 -30.55 3.49
N TYR A 746 19.37 -30.63 2.94
CA TYR A 746 20.29 -31.76 3.14
C TYR A 746 20.73 -31.88 4.62
N TRP A 747 21.39 -30.85 5.16
CA TRP A 747 21.92 -30.87 6.53
C TRP A 747 20.82 -30.93 7.58
N GLN A 748 19.75 -30.15 7.41
CA GLN A 748 18.52 -30.22 8.23
C GLN A 748 18.02 -31.67 8.41
N ARG A 749 17.91 -32.43 7.31
CA ARG A 749 17.47 -33.84 7.35
C ARG A 749 18.48 -34.75 8.04
N ARG A 750 19.79 -34.51 7.90
CA ARG A 750 20.81 -35.32 8.59
C ARG A 750 20.75 -35.10 10.11
N LEU A 751 20.72 -33.84 10.54
CA LEU A 751 20.65 -33.44 11.95
C LEU A 751 19.36 -33.94 12.64
N LEU A 752 18.19 -33.77 12.01
CA LEU A 752 16.94 -34.33 12.55
C LEU A 752 16.94 -35.87 12.60
N ASN A 753 17.65 -36.56 11.71
CA ASN A 753 17.77 -38.02 11.79
C ASN A 753 18.73 -38.46 12.92
N ALA A 754 19.80 -37.70 13.20
CA ALA A 754 20.67 -37.92 14.35
C ALA A 754 19.93 -37.68 15.68
N ALA A 755 19.18 -36.58 15.80
CA ALA A 755 18.31 -36.31 16.95
C ALA A 755 17.25 -37.42 17.15
N LYS A 756 16.59 -37.85 16.08
CA LYS A 756 15.62 -38.97 16.10
C LYS A 756 16.27 -40.29 16.54
N PHE A 757 17.52 -40.53 16.16
CA PHE A 757 18.28 -41.72 16.57
C PHE A 757 18.63 -41.66 18.06
N GLY A 758 19.20 -40.56 18.54
CA GLY A 758 19.55 -40.37 19.96
C GLY A 758 18.33 -40.48 20.89
N ARG A 759 17.21 -39.88 20.49
CA ARG A 759 15.91 -40.01 21.19
C ARG A 759 15.48 -41.47 21.39
N GLY A 760 15.88 -42.39 20.51
CA GLY A 760 15.57 -43.82 20.61
C GLY A 760 16.16 -44.53 21.84
N PHE A 761 17.10 -43.90 22.55
CA PHE A 761 17.76 -44.43 23.74
C PHE A 761 17.43 -43.65 25.03
N LEU A 762 16.47 -42.73 24.98
CA LEU A 762 16.01 -41.93 26.12
C LEU A 762 14.67 -42.47 26.64
N ASP A 763 14.65 -42.88 27.91
CA ASP A 763 13.47 -43.45 28.57
C ASP A 763 12.34 -42.40 28.77
N LEU A 764 12.72 -41.12 28.90
CA LEU A 764 11.82 -39.96 28.96
C LEU A 764 12.43 -38.83 28.12
N TYR A 765 11.66 -38.28 27.18
CA TYR A 765 12.07 -37.14 26.34
C TYR A 765 10.84 -36.36 25.84
N ASN A 766 10.90 -35.03 25.83
CA ASN A 766 9.83 -34.16 25.33
C ASN A 766 9.92 -34.01 23.79
N PRO A 767 8.99 -34.56 23.00
CA PRO A 767 9.06 -34.50 21.54
C PRO A 767 8.67 -33.14 20.94
N THR A 768 8.24 -32.18 21.77
CA THR A 768 7.63 -30.92 21.32
C THR A 768 8.55 -30.13 20.40
N ASP A 769 9.80 -29.91 20.78
CA ASP A 769 10.71 -29.04 20.04
C ASP A 769 11.21 -29.68 18.73
N PHE A 770 11.40 -31.01 18.73
CA PHE A 770 11.61 -31.81 17.51
C PHE A 770 10.46 -31.63 16.50
N VAL A 771 9.20 -31.60 16.97
CA VAL A 771 8.03 -31.37 16.12
C VAL A 771 7.95 -29.91 15.66
N ASN A 772 8.20 -28.95 16.55
CA ASN A 772 8.14 -27.51 16.26
C ASN A 772 9.19 -27.11 15.22
N VAL A 773 10.44 -27.57 15.34
CA VAL A 773 11.50 -27.35 14.34
C VAL A 773 11.16 -28.09 13.04
N GLY A 774 10.66 -29.34 13.11
CA GLY A 774 10.22 -30.09 11.94
C GLY A 774 9.02 -29.49 11.19
N GLN A 775 8.19 -28.68 11.85
CA GLN A 775 7.15 -27.84 11.23
C GLN A 775 7.76 -26.54 10.67
N THR A 776 8.55 -25.84 11.48
CA THR A 776 9.19 -24.56 11.12
C THR A 776 10.05 -24.68 9.86
N LEU A 777 10.90 -25.71 9.77
CA LEU A 777 11.74 -25.94 8.60
C LEU A 777 10.96 -26.22 7.32
N LYS A 778 9.77 -26.84 7.39
CA LYS A 778 8.90 -27.00 6.22
C LYS A 778 8.36 -25.66 5.73
N VAL A 779 8.05 -24.75 6.65
CA VAL A 779 7.58 -23.39 6.33
C VAL A 779 8.73 -22.54 5.79
N LEU A 780 9.89 -22.55 6.46
CA LEU A 780 11.10 -21.85 6.01
C LEU A 780 11.54 -22.30 4.62
N ASN A 781 11.70 -23.60 4.39
CA ASN A 781 12.09 -24.12 3.07
C ASN A 781 11.05 -23.80 1.97
N ALA A 782 9.77 -23.70 2.33
CA ALA A 782 8.72 -23.30 1.38
C ALA A 782 8.80 -21.82 1.00
N VAL A 783 9.18 -20.92 1.92
CA VAL A 783 9.27 -19.46 1.62
C VAL A 783 10.65 -19.01 1.14
N ARG A 784 11.71 -19.75 1.48
CA ARG A 784 13.07 -19.62 0.91
C ARG A 784 13.16 -20.08 -0.54
N PHE A 785 12.19 -20.86 -1.04
CA PHE A 785 12.16 -21.34 -2.42
C PHE A 785 12.11 -20.18 -3.42
N TYR A 786 12.86 -20.27 -4.53
CA TYR A 786 13.17 -19.12 -5.39
C TYR A 786 11.94 -18.45 -6.04
N GLU A 787 10.86 -19.18 -6.31
CA GLU A 787 9.59 -18.60 -6.81
C GLU A 787 8.87 -17.70 -5.78
N ILE A 788 9.25 -17.82 -4.51
CA ILE A 788 8.66 -17.13 -3.35
C ILE A 788 9.60 -16.02 -2.84
N GLY A 789 10.91 -16.32 -2.78
CA GLY A 789 11.97 -15.32 -2.62
C GLY A 789 12.02 -14.62 -1.26
N ILE A 790 11.71 -15.31 -0.15
CA ILE A 790 11.79 -14.75 1.21
C ILE A 790 12.94 -15.45 1.97
N PRO A 791 14.17 -14.88 1.99
CA PRO A 791 15.34 -15.47 2.65
C PRO A 791 15.31 -15.24 4.17
N LEU A 792 14.37 -15.91 4.84
CA LEU A 792 14.13 -15.79 6.29
C LEU A 792 15.03 -16.76 7.08
N THR A 793 15.72 -16.28 8.12
CA THR A 793 16.45 -17.12 9.09
C THR A 793 15.48 -17.80 10.07
N TYR A 794 15.96 -18.77 10.84
CA TYR A 794 15.18 -19.34 11.94
C TYR A 794 14.93 -18.29 13.03
N SER A 795 15.96 -17.54 13.43
CA SER A 795 15.86 -16.46 14.42
C SER A 795 14.82 -15.40 14.02
N GLN A 796 14.85 -14.93 12.77
CA GLN A 796 13.89 -13.96 12.23
C GLN A 796 12.46 -14.49 12.24
N TYR A 797 12.25 -15.78 11.92
CA TYR A 797 10.93 -16.40 11.95
C TYR A 797 10.35 -16.48 13.38
N ILE A 798 11.19 -16.81 14.37
CA ILE A 798 10.79 -16.84 15.77
C ILE A 798 10.48 -15.44 16.30
N HIS A 799 11.29 -14.42 15.99
CA HIS A 799 11.06 -13.03 16.41
C HIS A 799 9.81 -12.41 15.74
N ALA A 800 9.67 -12.54 14.42
CA ALA A 800 8.55 -11.93 13.68
C ALA A 800 7.20 -12.64 13.89
N SER A 801 7.22 -13.88 14.41
CA SER A 801 6.10 -14.83 14.51
C SER A 801 5.57 -15.37 13.16
N PRO A 802 4.96 -16.57 13.16
CA PRO A 802 4.34 -17.14 11.95
C PRO A 802 3.23 -16.25 11.36
N SER A 803 2.51 -15.49 12.19
CA SER A 803 1.42 -14.63 11.76
C SER A 803 1.89 -13.44 10.92
N GLN A 804 3.08 -12.87 11.19
CA GLN A 804 3.64 -11.81 10.35
C GLN A 804 4.11 -12.38 9.00
N LEU A 805 4.68 -13.59 8.96
CA LEU A 805 4.99 -14.26 7.68
C LEU A 805 3.72 -14.49 6.83
N VAL A 806 2.61 -14.88 7.46
CA VAL A 806 1.31 -14.99 6.76
C VAL A 806 0.88 -13.64 6.17
N LYS A 807 1.04 -12.51 6.90
CA LYS A 807 0.79 -11.16 6.35
C LYS A 807 1.69 -10.86 5.15
N ARG A 808 3.02 -11.03 5.29
CA ARG A 808 4.03 -10.81 4.22
C ARG A 808 3.71 -11.60 2.94
N LEU A 809 3.18 -12.82 3.08
CA LEU A 809 2.70 -13.63 1.96
C LEU A 809 1.36 -13.12 1.38
N THR A 810 0.42 -12.65 2.20
CA THR A 810 -0.82 -12.05 1.68
C THR A 810 -0.58 -10.75 0.93
N SER A 811 0.34 -9.90 1.39
CA SER A 811 0.74 -8.64 0.73
C SER A 811 1.38 -8.89 -0.66
N ARG A 812 2.17 -9.96 -0.80
CA ARG A 812 2.65 -10.48 -2.10
C ARG A 812 1.56 -11.15 -2.97
N ASN A 813 0.31 -11.18 -2.50
CA ASN A 813 -0.83 -11.89 -3.10
C ASN A 813 -0.63 -13.40 -3.26
N MET A 814 0.06 -14.03 -2.30
CA MET A 814 0.38 -15.46 -2.29
C MET A 814 -0.62 -16.25 -1.43
N HIS A 815 -1.90 -15.89 -1.52
CA HIS A 815 -2.96 -16.34 -0.62
C HIS A 815 -3.07 -17.87 -0.49
N LEU A 816 -2.78 -18.64 -1.55
CA LEU A 816 -2.77 -20.11 -1.49
C LEU A 816 -1.65 -20.67 -0.61
N LEU A 817 -0.44 -20.08 -0.66
CA LEU A 817 0.68 -20.50 0.20
C LEU A 817 0.44 -20.05 1.64
N ALA A 818 -0.02 -18.81 1.84
CA ALA A 818 -0.41 -18.29 3.14
C ALA A 818 -1.48 -19.19 3.81
N LEU A 819 -2.53 -19.57 3.08
CA LEU A 819 -3.60 -20.44 3.58
C LEU A 819 -3.10 -21.85 3.93
N ARG A 820 -2.23 -22.44 3.08
CA ARG A 820 -1.61 -23.75 3.35
C ARG A 820 -0.73 -23.72 4.60
N ILE A 821 0.05 -22.64 4.80
CA ILE A 821 0.86 -22.45 6.00
C ILE A 821 -0.03 -22.25 7.23
N SER A 822 -1.07 -21.42 7.15
CA SER A 822 -2.03 -21.25 8.25
C SER A 822 -2.69 -22.56 8.65
N ALA A 823 -3.19 -23.34 7.69
CA ALA A 823 -3.81 -24.65 7.97
C ALA A 823 -2.80 -25.66 8.54
N PHE A 824 -1.55 -25.66 8.06
CA PHE A 824 -0.49 -26.55 8.56
C PHE A 824 -0.04 -26.20 9.99
N LEU A 825 -0.03 -24.92 10.34
CA LEU A 825 0.33 -24.40 11.68
C LEU A 825 -0.89 -24.20 12.60
N SER A 826 -2.10 -24.61 12.18
CA SER A 826 -3.37 -24.40 12.91
C SER A 826 -3.69 -22.93 13.25
N LEU A 827 -3.21 -21.98 12.44
CA LEU A 827 -3.53 -20.55 12.55
C LEU A 827 -4.91 -20.26 11.94
N LYS A 828 -5.62 -19.25 12.46
CA LYS A 828 -6.90 -18.81 11.91
C LYS A 828 -6.75 -18.38 10.43
N PRO A 829 -7.60 -18.85 9.50
CA PRO A 829 -7.53 -18.48 8.09
C PRO A 829 -8.12 -17.10 7.79
N ASP A 830 -8.86 -16.50 8.73
CA ASP A 830 -9.60 -15.23 8.57
C ASP A 830 -8.79 -14.09 7.90
N PRO A 831 -7.56 -13.74 8.33
CA PRO A 831 -6.80 -12.66 7.69
C PRO A 831 -6.46 -12.95 6.22
N VAL A 832 -6.21 -14.22 5.88
CA VAL A 832 -5.92 -14.66 4.51
C VAL A 832 -7.17 -14.60 3.64
N LEU A 833 -8.33 -14.95 4.20
CA LEU A 833 -9.62 -14.92 3.51
C LEU A 833 -10.12 -13.49 3.29
N LYS A 834 -10.02 -12.61 4.29
CA LYS A 834 -10.33 -11.17 4.16
C LYS A 834 -9.42 -10.48 3.13
N HIS A 835 -8.11 -10.73 3.17
CA HIS A 835 -7.18 -10.17 2.19
C HIS A 835 -7.39 -10.75 0.78
N TRP A 836 -7.76 -12.04 0.67
CA TRP A 836 -8.11 -12.65 -0.61
C TRP A 836 -9.40 -12.08 -1.20
N ALA A 837 -10.45 -11.93 -0.40
CA ALA A 837 -11.71 -11.35 -0.83
C ALA A 837 -11.52 -9.89 -1.27
N SER A 838 -10.82 -9.09 -0.47
CA SER A 838 -10.47 -7.68 -0.80
C SER A 838 -9.71 -7.58 -2.13
N ALA A 839 -8.67 -8.40 -2.33
CA ALA A 839 -7.91 -8.43 -3.57
C ALA A 839 -8.74 -8.97 -4.76
N LYS A 840 -9.68 -9.88 -4.53
CA LYS A 840 -10.59 -10.41 -5.56
C LYS A 840 -11.62 -9.36 -6.01
N ILE A 841 -12.15 -8.56 -5.07
CA ILE A 841 -13.04 -7.43 -5.34
C ILE A 841 -12.31 -6.39 -6.20
N LEU A 842 -11.15 -5.91 -5.73
CA LEU A 842 -10.35 -4.88 -6.40
C LEU A 842 -9.89 -5.28 -7.82
N ARG A 843 -9.56 -6.56 -8.03
CA ARG A 843 -9.13 -7.08 -9.35
C ARG A 843 -10.27 -7.38 -10.32
N SER A 844 -11.49 -7.58 -9.83
CA SER A 844 -12.65 -7.68 -10.72
C SER A 844 -12.91 -6.30 -11.34
N LYS A 845 -13.21 -6.23 -12.64
CA LYS A 845 -13.60 -4.96 -13.27
C LYS A 845 -15.11 -4.74 -13.09
N PRO A 846 -15.59 -3.50 -12.85
CA PRO A 846 -17.00 -3.19 -12.94
C PRO A 846 -17.50 -3.39 -14.38
N SER A 847 -18.47 -4.27 -14.57
CA SER A 847 -19.21 -4.39 -15.85
C SER A 847 -20.30 -3.33 -15.87
N THR A 848 -20.09 -2.23 -16.61
CA THR A 848 -21.04 -1.12 -16.71
C THR A 848 -21.97 -1.30 -17.90
N THR A 849 -23.17 -1.83 -17.66
CA THR A 849 -24.25 -1.95 -18.66
C THR A 849 -25.38 -0.96 -18.36
N GLY A 850 -25.10 0.34 -18.55
CA GLY A 850 -26.09 1.40 -18.33
C GLY A 850 -25.47 2.80 -18.36
N SER A 851 -26.30 3.83 -18.54
CA SER A 851 -25.90 5.25 -18.51
C SER A 851 -26.88 6.05 -17.64
N GLY A 852 -26.64 6.06 -16.33
CA GLY A 852 -27.47 6.72 -15.33
C GLY A 852 -26.86 6.60 -13.93
N GLN A 853 -27.56 7.07 -12.90
CA GLN A 853 -27.18 6.83 -11.51
C GLN A 853 -27.47 5.38 -11.09
N ASP A 854 -28.48 4.76 -11.71
CA ASP A 854 -28.92 3.37 -11.47
C ASP A 854 -28.17 2.36 -12.36
N ALA A 855 -26.85 2.57 -12.58
CA ALA A 855 -26.03 1.71 -13.42
C ALA A 855 -25.61 0.43 -12.67
N GLU A 856 -26.48 -0.58 -12.63
CA GLU A 856 -26.18 -1.87 -12.00
C GLU A 856 -24.90 -2.52 -12.54
N LEU A 857 -23.98 -2.85 -11.64
CA LEU A 857 -22.71 -3.49 -11.96
C LEU A 857 -22.91 -5.00 -12.13
N THR A 858 -23.02 -5.45 -13.39
CA THR A 858 -23.46 -6.80 -13.79
C THR A 858 -22.46 -7.94 -13.52
N GLY A 859 -21.59 -7.79 -12.51
CA GLY A 859 -20.68 -8.84 -12.01
C GLY A 859 -20.64 -8.99 -10.48
N ASP A 860 -21.32 -8.11 -9.72
CA ASP A 860 -21.24 -8.12 -8.25
C ASP A 860 -21.85 -9.38 -7.63
N GLU A 861 -22.89 -9.95 -8.23
CA GLU A 861 -23.45 -11.22 -7.75
C GLU A 861 -22.48 -12.39 -7.89
N GLU A 862 -21.74 -12.47 -8.99
CA GLU A 862 -20.77 -13.54 -9.22
C GLU A 862 -19.61 -13.44 -8.25
N VAL A 863 -19.12 -12.21 -7.99
CA VAL A 863 -18.09 -11.95 -6.99
C VAL A 863 -18.58 -12.33 -5.59
N CYS A 864 -19.82 -11.95 -5.22
CA CYS A 864 -20.43 -12.32 -3.94
C CYS A 864 -20.55 -13.84 -3.78
N LYS A 865 -21.14 -14.53 -4.77
CA LYS A 865 -21.31 -15.99 -4.80
C LYS A 865 -19.97 -16.72 -4.71
N LEU A 866 -18.93 -16.25 -5.40
CA LEU A 866 -17.57 -16.80 -5.34
C LEU A 866 -16.89 -16.59 -3.99
N ILE A 867 -17.14 -15.48 -3.29
CA ILE A 867 -16.58 -15.22 -1.96
C ILE A 867 -17.27 -16.12 -0.93
N VAL A 868 -18.61 -16.14 -0.89
CA VAL A 868 -19.40 -16.95 0.04
C VAL A 868 -19.08 -18.44 -0.13
N GLN A 869 -19.16 -18.97 -1.36
CA GLN A 869 -18.83 -20.36 -1.65
C GLN A 869 -17.39 -20.71 -1.21
N LYS A 870 -16.46 -19.76 -1.30
CA LYS A 870 -15.07 -20.02 -0.90
C LYS A 870 -14.90 -20.10 0.62
N PHE A 871 -15.69 -19.35 1.39
CA PHE A 871 -15.65 -19.40 2.84
C PHE A 871 -16.36 -20.67 3.36
N GLU A 872 -17.51 -21.03 2.79
CA GLU A 872 -18.21 -22.30 3.03
C GLU A 872 -17.29 -23.52 2.82
N GLN A 873 -16.61 -23.60 1.67
CA GLN A 873 -15.67 -24.68 1.31
C GLN A 873 -14.51 -24.84 2.30
N LEU A 874 -14.21 -23.82 3.11
CA LEU A 874 -13.05 -23.78 4.00
C LEU A 874 -13.45 -23.74 5.49
N GLY A 875 -14.74 -23.90 5.80
CA GLY A 875 -15.25 -23.82 7.18
C GLY A 875 -15.10 -22.43 7.81
N GLY A 876 -15.02 -21.38 6.99
CA GLY A 876 -14.76 -20.00 7.40
C GLY A 876 -15.93 -19.27 8.07
N ALA A 877 -16.71 -19.95 8.90
CA ALA A 877 -17.91 -19.39 9.56
C ALA A 877 -17.62 -18.23 10.53
N ASP A 878 -16.36 -18.10 11.00
CA ASP A 878 -15.88 -17.02 11.85
C ASP A 878 -15.42 -15.76 11.07
N VAL A 879 -15.45 -15.79 9.72
CA VAL A 879 -14.99 -14.64 8.91
C VAL A 879 -16.05 -13.56 8.89
N SER A 880 -15.74 -12.39 9.47
CA SER A 880 -16.62 -11.22 9.34
C SER A 880 -16.68 -10.75 7.88
N TYR A 881 -17.91 -10.65 7.38
CA TYR A 881 -18.23 -10.08 6.08
C TYR A 881 -18.26 -8.55 6.14
N ALA A 882 -18.48 -7.95 7.31
CA ALA A 882 -18.49 -6.49 7.48
C ALA A 882 -17.18 -5.80 7.03
N ASP A 883 -16.01 -6.35 7.39
CA ASP A 883 -14.71 -5.85 6.92
C ASP A 883 -14.61 -5.84 5.37
N ILE A 884 -15.16 -6.88 4.74
CA ILE A 884 -15.08 -7.11 3.29
C ILE A 884 -16.11 -6.25 2.55
N ALA A 885 -17.32 -6.12 3.10
CA ALA A 885 -18.36 -5.23 2.62
C ALA A 885 -17.92 -3.76 2.69
N LYS A 886 -17.28 -3.35 3.79
CA LYS A 886 -16.66 -2.03 3.92
C LYS A 886 -15.64 -1.79 2.80
N ARG A 887 -14.75 -2.76 2.53
CA ARG A 887 -13.77 -2.64 1.45
C ARG A 887 -14.42 -2.63 0.05
N ALA A 888 -15.53 -3.32 -0.16
CA ALA A 888 -16.32 -3.23 -1.39
C ALA A 888 -16.93 -1.82 -1.59
N TRP A 889 -17.46 -1.23 -0.51
CA TRP A 889 -18.00 0.12 -0.51
C TRP A 889 -16.93 1.20 -0.75
N GLU A 890 -15.76 1.08 -0.12
CA GLU A 890 -14.59 1.94 -0.38
C GLU A 890 -14.12 1.91 -1.84
N VAL A 891 -14.28 0.76 -2.52
CA VAL A 891 -14.00 0.56 -3.96
C VAL A 891 -15.16 1.05 -4.85
N GLY A 892 -16.21 1.65 -4.26
CA GLY A 892 -17.36 2.22 -4.97
C GLY A 892 -18.48 1.23 -5.30
N ARG A 893 -18.48 0.02 -4.72
CA ARG A 893 -19.48 -1.03 -4.99
C ARG A 893 -20.46 -1.21 -3.84
N SER A 894 -21.39 -0.25 -3.70
CA SER A 894 -22.47 -0.34 -2.71
C SER A 894 -23.31 -1.62 -2.85
N GLY A 895 -23.68 -2.01 -4.08
CA GLY A 895 -24.48 -3.21 -4.36
C GLY A 895 -23.77 -4.53 -4.03
N LEU A 896 -22.44 -4.60 -4.10
CA LEU A 896 -21.66 -5.73 -3.59
C LEU A 896 -21.54 -5.68 -2.06
N ALA A 897 -21.35 -4.49 -1.50
CA ALA A 897 -21.21 -4.30 -0.06
C ALA A 897 -22.49 -4.75 0.68
N THR A 898 -23.68 -4.31 0.25
CA THR A 898 -24.94 -4.75 0.87
C THR A 898 -25.16 -6.26 0.73
N LYS A 899 -24.95 -6.83 -0.46
CA LYS A 899 -25.10 -8.29 -0.71
C LYS A 899 -24.11 -9.14 0.09
N LEU A 900 -22.87 -8.68 0.31
CA LEU A 900 -21.93 -9.36 1.22
C LEU A 900 -22.36 -9.23 2.69
N LEU A 901 -22.90 -8.07 3.07
CA LEU A 901 -23.28 -7.79 4.44
C LEU A 901 -24.54 -8.54 4.89
N ASP A 902 -25.38 -9.01 3.97
CA ASP A 902 -26.47 -9.96 4.26
C ASP A 902 -25.96 -11.31 4.81
N PHE A 903 -24.69 -11.65 4.60
CA PHE A 903 -24.05 -12.86 5.15
C PHE A 903 -23.31 -12.60 6.48
N GLU A 904 -23.27 -11.37 7.00
CA GLU A 904 -22.73 -11.07 8.33
C GLU A 904 -23.74 -11.50 9.41
N PRO A 905 -23.45 -12.50 10.26
CA PRO A 905 -24.37 -12.94 11.31
C PRO A 905 -24.55 -11.92 12.45
N ARG A 906 -23.72 -10.87 12.52
CA ARG A 906 -23.72 -9.88 13.60
C ARG A 906 -24.38 -8.56 13.18
N ALA A 907 -25.60 -8.34 13.65
CA ALA A 907 -26.31 -7.08 13.47
C ALA A 907 -25.51 -5.86 14.00
N SER A 908 -24.75 -6.03 15.08
CA SER A 908 -23.85 -5.00 15.66
C SER A 908 -22.78 -4.50 14.68
N ASP A 909 -22.34 -5.36 13.76
CA ASP A 909 -21.23 -5.10 12.85
C ASP A 909 -21.80 -4.65 11.48
N GLN A 910 -22.99 -5.15 11.13
CA GLN A 910 -23.79 -4.79 9.96
C GLN A 910 -24.42 -3.39 10.03
N VAL A 911 -25.14 -3.05 11.10
CA VAL A 911 -25.97 -1.84 11.16
C VAL A 911 -25.16 -0.53 11.13
N PRO A 912 -24.06 -0.36 11.89
CA PRO A 912 -23.23 0.85 11.81
C PRO A 912 -22.56 1.04 10.44
N LEU A 913 -22.24 -0.06 9.75
CA LEU A 913 -21.72 0.01 8.39
C LEU A 913 -22.81 0.48 7.41
N LEU A 914 -24.03 -0.05 7.48
CA LEU A 914 -25.16 0.43 6.66
C LEU A 914 -25.46 1.93 6.88
N LEU A 915 -25.40 2.41 8.13
CA LEU A 915 -25.51 3.84 8.45
C LEU A 915 -24.39 4.67 7.80
N THR A 916 -23.16 4.15 7.81
CA THR A 916 -21.99 4.79 7.17
C THR A 916 -22.14 4.82 5.64
N MET A 917 -22.69 3.75 5.06
CA MET A 917 -23.03 3.64 3.64
C MET A 917 -24.23 4.52 3.21
N LYS A 918 -24.98 5.07 4.18
CA LYS A 918 -26.26 5.80 4.02
C LYS A 918 -27.44 4.93 3.55
N GLU A 919 -27.36 3.62 3.76
CA GLU A 919 -28.44 2.66 3.49
C GLU A 919 -29.47 2.67 4.64
N ASP A 920 -30.03 3.85 4.89
CA ASP A 920 -30.75 4.21 6.12
C ASP A 920 -31.95 3.30 6.44
N ARG A 921 -32.72 2.96 5.40
CA ARG A 921 -33.87 2.05 5.51
C ARG A 921 -33.42 0.63 5.84
N LEU A 922 -32.37 0.14 5.16
CA LEU A 922 -31.85 -1.21 5.37
C LEU A 922 -31.23 -1.32 6.77
N ALA A 923 -30.51 -0.30 7.23
CA ALA A 923 -29.98 -0.23 8.60
C ALA A 923 -31.10 -0.36 9.65
N LEU A 924 -32.24 0.33 9.46
CA LEU A 924 -33.37 0.26 10.39
C LEU A 924 -34.15 -1.06 10.30
N GLU A 925 -34.37 -1.61 9.10
CA GLU A 925 -34.97 -2.94 8.94
C GLU A 925 -34.09 -4.02 9.61
N LYS A 926 -32.77 -4.02 9.39
CA LYS A 926 -31.82 -4.95 10.03
C LYS A 926 -31.72 -4.79 11.54
N ALA A 927 -31.75 -3.56 12.05
CA ALA A 927 -31.78 -3.32 13.49
C ALA A 927 -33.05 -3.92 14.13
N VAL A 928 -34.22 -3.77 13.50
CA VAL A 928 -35.46 -4.39 13.98
C VAL A 928 -35.43 -5.92 13.86
N ASP A 929 -34.94 -6.46 12.73
CA ASP A 929 -34.80 -7.91 12.53
C ASP A 929 -33.84 -8.56 13.56
N SER A 930 -32.90 -7.79 14.14
CA SER A 930 -32.00 -8.26 15.21
C SER A 930 -32.66 -8.44 16.58
N GLY A 931 -33.78 -7.76 16.83
CA GLY A 931 -34.44 -7.71 18.15
C GLY A 931 -33.73 -6.85 19.21
N ASP A 932 -32.55 -6.29 18.94
CA ASP A 932 -31.83 -5.44 19.89
C ASP A 932 -32.42 -4.02 19.94
N THR A 933 -32.99 -3.67 21.09
CA THR A 933 -33.60 -2.35 21.32
C THR A 933 -32.58 -1.21 21.33
N ASP A 934 -31.35 -1.43 21.80
CA ASP A 934 -30.32 -0.39 21.82
C ASP A 934 -29.82 -0.11 20.40
N LEU A 935 -29.65 -1.17 19.59
CA LEU A 935 -29.29 -1.03 18.18
C LEU A 935 -30.38 -0.30 17.37
N VAL A 936 -31.67 -0.55 17.66
CA VAL A 936 -32.78 0.22 17.06
C VAL A 936 -32.76 1.67 17.52
N TYR A 937 -32.53 1.96 18.81
CA TYR A 937 -32.39 3.35 19.28
C TYR A 937 -31.17 4.05 18.66
N HIS A 938 -30.04 3.37 18.50
CA HIS A 938 -28.85 3.88 17.84
C HIS A 938 -29.18 4.37 16.41
N VAL A 939 -29.88 3.54 15.62
CA VAL A 939 -30.35 3.93 14.28
C VAL A 939 -31.32 5.11 14.35
N LEU A 940 -32.37 5.04 15.17
CA LEU A 940 -33.40 6.09 15.26
C LEU A 940 -32.80 7.45 15.64
N LEU A 941 -31.90 7.49 16.63
CA LEU A 941 -31.23 8.70 17.09
C LEU A 941 -30.19 9.24 16.09
N HIS A 942 -29.54 8.36 15.32
CA HIS A 942 -28.66 8.76 14.21
C HIS A 942 -29.46 9.35 13.04
N LEU A 943 -30.57 8.71 12.64
CA LEU A 943 -31.44 9.20 11.58
C LEU A 943 -32.10 10.54 11.94
N HIS A 944 -32.63 10.68 13.15
CA HIS A 944 -33.21 11.93 13.64
C HIS A 944 -32.21 13.11 13.66
N LYS A 945 -30.91 12.85 13.89
CA LYS A 945 -29.86 13.89 13.85
C LYS A 945 -29.46 14.34 12.43
N ARG A 946 -29.80 13.56 11.39
CA ARG A 946 -29.28 13.72 10.02
C ARG A 946 -30.35 14.02 8.97
N LEU A 947 -31.56 13.53 9.17
CA LEU A 947 -32.71 13.78 8.29
C LEU A 947 -33.53 15.00 8.75
N THR A 948 -34.37 15.54 7.87
CA THR A 948 -35.44 16.45 8.33
C THR A 948 -36.50 15.65 9.08
N LEU A 949 -37.24 16.28 10.00
CA LEU A 949 -38.26 15.61 10.80
C LEU A 949 -39.32 14.90 9.94
N GLY A 950 -39.76 15.55 8.85
CA GLY A 950 -40.75 14.99 7.93
C GLY A 950 -40.22 13.88 7.02
N ASP A 951 -38.92 13.84 6.73
CA ASP A 951 -38.31 12.72 5.99
C ASP A 951 -37.97 11.55 6.92
N PHE A 952 -37.64 11.82 8.18
CA PHE A 952 -37.46 10.83 9.24
C PHE A 952 -38.76 10.07 9.55
N PHE A 953 -39.88 10.77 9.73
CA PHE A 953 -41.18 10.12 9.93
C PHE A 953 -41.60 9.32 8.69
N ARG A 954 -41.48 9.89 7.47
CA ARG A 954 -41.80 9.18 6.22
C ARG A 954 -40.96 7.92 6.01
N LEU A 955 -39.71 7.89 6.46
CA LEU A 955 -38.86 6.68 6.41
C LEU A 955 -39.42 5.57 7.29
N ILE A 956 -39.87 5.89 8.51
CA ILE A 956 -40.46 4.94 9.46
C ILE A 956 -41.83 4.46 8.93
N GLU A 957 -42.70 5.39 8.52
CA GLU A 957 -44.03 5.13 7.96
C GLU A 957 -43.95 4.21 6.71
N SER A 958 -43.06 4.54 5.76
CA SER A 958 -42.89 3.76 4.51
C SER A 958 -42.20 2.40 4.69
N GLY A 959 -41.72 2.09 5.90
CA GLY A 959 -41.30 0.75 6.30
C GLY A 959 -42.48 -0.21 6.51
N GLY A 960 -43.69 0.31 6.73
CA GLY A 960 -44.89 -0.50 6.95
C GLY A 960 -44.76 -1.43 8.16
N PRO A 961 -45.37 -2.63 8.14
CA PRO A 961 -45.49 -3.48 9.33
C PRO A 961 -44.13 -3.92 9.91
N LYS A 962 -43.08 -4.03 9.08
CA LYS A 962 -41.72 -4.33 9.54
C LYS A 962 -41.21 -3.33 10.56
N LEU A 963 -41.41 -2.02 10.34
CA LEU A 963 -40.86 -0.97 11.21
C LEU A 963 -41.78 -0.59 12.38
N THR A 964 -42.89 -1.32 12.58
CA THR A 964 -43.76 -1.13 13.76
C THR A 964 -42.99 -1.15 15.09
N PRO A 965 -42.03 -2.05 15.36
CA PRO A 965 -41.26 -2.03 16.60
C PRO A 965 -40.43 -0.76 16.77
N ALA A 966 -39.80 -0.26 15.69
CA ALA A 966 -39.05 1.00 15.72
C ALA A 966 -39.97 2.21 15.97
N SER A 967 -41.15 2.25 15.34
CA SER A 967 -42.19 3.25 15.60
C SER A 967 -42.63 3.24 17.08
N ARG A 968 -42.86 2.07 17.67
CA ARG A 968 -43.22 1.94 19.10
C ARG A 968 -42.09 2.35 20.04
N LEU A 969 -40.83 2.05 19.71
CA LEU A 969 -39.67 2.50 20.50
C LEU A 969 -39.51 4.03 20.41
N LEU A 970 -39.70 4.63 19.23
CA LEU A 970 -39.75 6.08 19.06
C LEU A 970 -40.86 6.72 19.91
N GLU A 971 -42.07 6.14 19.93
CA GLU A 971 -43.16 6.62 20.79
C GLU A 971 -42.81 6.62 22.28
N VAL A 972 -42.09 5.59 22.76
CA VAL A 972 -41.65 5.50 24.16
C VAL A 972 -40.59 6.57 24.46
N TYR A 973 -39.54 6.64 23.65
CA TYR A 973 -38.46 7.62 23.82
C TYR A 973 -38.99 9.07 23.76
N ALA A 974 -39.82 9.40 22.77
CA ALA A 974 -40.34 10.75 22.60
C ALA A 974 -41.31 11.14 23.73
N ARG A 975 -42.10 10.20 24.27
CA ARG A 975 -43.02 10.47 25.41
C ARG A 975 -42.30 10.91 26.67
N GLU A 976 -41.05 10.46 26.87
CA GLU A 976 -40.19 10.84 28.00
C GLU A 976 -39.29 12.04 27.68
N GLN A 977 -38.66 12.08 26.50
CA GLN A 977 -37.56 13.02 26.18
C GLN A 977 -37.97 14.20 25.29
N ASN A 978 -38.94 14.04 24.39
CA ASN A 978 -39.35 15.09 23.44
C ASN A 978 -40.82 14.92 22.99
N ARG A 979 -41.72 15.54 23.74
CA ARG A 979 -43.17 15.41 23.53
C ARG A 979 -43.68 16.17 22.30
N ASP A 980 -42.98 17.22 21.89
CA ASP A 980 -43.35 17.99 20.70
C ASP A 980 -43.09 17.18 19.43
N MET A 981 -41.95 16.47 19.35
CA MET A 981 -41.71 15.45 18.32
C MET A 981 -42.82 14.38 18.28
N LEU A 982 -43.30 13.92 19.45
CA LEU A 982 -44.37 12.93 19.51
C LEU A 982 -45.71 13.47 18.98
N ARG A 983 -45.99 14.77 19.22
CA ARG A 983 -47.18 15.45 18.69
C ARG A 983 -47.09 15.60 17.18
N ASP A 984 -45.93 15.98 16.65
CA ASP A 984 -45.69 16.11 15.21
C ASP A 984 -45.77 14.74 14.51
N PHE A 985 -45.28 13.67 15.14
CA PHE A 985 -45.34 12.30 14.62
C PHE A 985 -46.78 11.75 14.57
N TYR A 986 -47.56 11.93 15.64
CA TYR A 986 -48.99 11.57 15.60
C TYR A 986 -49.80 12.43 14.61
N TYR A 987 -49.30 13.60 14.24
CA TYR A 987 -49.91 14.46 13.21
C TYR A 987 -49.53 14.04 11.78
N SER A 988 -48.32 13.53 11.52
CA SER A 988 -47.93 13.03 10.18
C SER A 988 -48.64 11.72 9.83
N ASP A 989 -48.73 10.79 10.80
CA ASP A 989 -49.36 9.47 10.67
C ASP A 989 -50.91 9.51 10.80
N ASP A 990 -51.51 10.72 10.83
CA ASP A 990 -52.94 10.99 11.02
C ASP A 990 -53.61 10.33 12.26
N ARG A 991 -52.80 10.04 13.29
CA ARG A 991 -53.17 9.37 14.55
C ARG A 991 -53.85 10.33 15.53
N ARG A 992 -55.07 10.74 15.16
CA ARG A 992 -55.95 11.63 15.94
C ARG A 992 -56.21 11.11 17.36
N VAL A 993 -56.43 9.80 17.52
CA VAL A 993 -56.76 9.20 18.82
C VAL A 993 -55.59 9.34 19.80
N GLU A 994 -54.38 9.00 19.39
CA GLU A 994 -53.19 9.15 20.23
C GLU A 994 -52.80 10.62 20.43
N SER A 995 -53.03 11.50 19.44
CA SER A 995 -52.92 12.95 19.61
C SER A 995 -53.85 13.46 20.72
N ALA A 996 -55.10 12.97 20.76
CA ALA A 996 -56.06 13.32 21.80
C ALA A 996 -55.63 12.81 23.18
N VAL A 997 -55.17 11.55 23.27
CA VAL A 997 -54.66 10.96 24.52
C VAL A 997 -53.41 11.69 25.03
N LEU A 998 -52.51 12.12 24.14
CA LEU A 998 -51.33 12.92 24.50
C LEU A 998 -51.73 14.26 25.13
N CYS A 999 -52.74 14.94 24.55
CA CYS A 999 -53.31 16.18 25.10
C CYS A 999 -53.98 15.96 26.47
N LEU A 1000 -54.48 14.75 26.78
CA LEU A 1000 -55.05 14.41 28.09
C LEU A 1000 -54.00 14.06 29.14
N ASP A 1001 -52.90 13.39 28.76
CA ASP A 1001 -51.72 13.24 29.62
C ASP A 1001 -51.14 14.62 29.99
N GLU A 1002 -51.05 15.54 29.02
CA GLU A 1002 -50.67 16.94 29.27
C GLU A 1002 -51.67 17.66 30.18
N ALA A 1003 -52.97 17.53 29.92
CA ALA A 1003 -54.02 18.05 30.80
C ALA A 1003 -54.08 17.42 32.20
N SER A 1004 -53.37 16.31 32.45
CA SER A 1004 -53.24 15.73 33.79
C SER A 1004 -52.11 16.38 34.61
N ARG A 1005 -51.10 16.93 33.93
CA ARG A 1005 -49.88 17.51 34.51
C ARG A 1005 -49.94 19.05 34.63
N ILE A 1006 -50.70 19.71 33.76
CA ILE A 1006 -50.88 21.17 33.80
C ILE A 1006 -51.66 21.58 35.06
N GLN A 1007 -51.05 22.47 35.86
CA GLN A 1007 -51.67 23.05 37.05
C GLN A 1007 -52.53 24.29 36.74
N ASP A 1008 -52.20 25.04 35.69
CA ASP A 1008 -52.94 26.24 35.29
C ASP A 1008 -54.35 25.91 34.75
N PRO A 1009 -55.43 26.52 35.28
CA PRO A 1009 -56.79 26.21 34.85
C PRO A 1009 -57.08 26.49 33.37
N GLU A 1010 -56.52 27.55 32.78
CA GLU A 1010 -56.85 27.97 31.42
C GLU A 1010 -56.13 27.13 30.37
N ALA A 1011 -54.83 26.86 30.55
CA ALA A 1011 -54.06 25.93 29.74
C ALA A 1011 -54.59 24.49 29.86
N ARG A 1012 -55.05 24.07 31.05
CA ARG A 1012 -55.70 22.76 31.23
C ARG A 1012 -57.01 22.67 30.44
N LEU A 1013 -57.84 23.71 30.50
CA LEU A 1013 -59.06 23.83 29.69
C LEU A 1013 -58.76 23.85 28.18
N ALA A 1014 -57.68 24.50 27.75
CA ALA A 1014 -57.25 24.51 26.35
C ALA A 1014 -56.84 23.11 25.87
N SER A 1015 -56.08 22.35 26.67
CA SER A 1015 -55.62 21.00 26.33
C SER A 1015 -56.78 19.99 26.25
N VAL A 1016 -57.78 20.09 27.14
CA VAL A 1016 -59.00 19.25 27.05
C VAL A 1016 -59.85 19.61 25.82
N LYS A 1017 -59.91 20.90 25.43
CA LYS A 1017 -60.57 21.33 24.17
C LYS A 1017 -59.83 20.84 22.92
N ALA A 1018 -58.49 20.77 22.96
CA ALA A 1018 -57.71 20.17 21.88
C ALA A 1018 -58.00 18.66 21.75
N ALA A 1019 -58.01 17.93 22.87
CA ALA A 1019 -58.40 16.52 22.89
C ALA A 1019 -59.83 16.28 22.38
N HIS A 1020 -60.80 17.12 22.77
CA HIS A 1020 -62.16 17.09 22.21
C HIS A 1020 -62.13 17.17 20.68
N LYS A 1021 -61.40 18.14 20.10
CA LYS A 1021 -61.35 18.33 18.65
C LYS A 1021 -60.89 17.06 17.93
N PHE A 1022 -59.76 16.50 18.36
CA PHE A 1022 -59.22 15.28 17.77
C PHE A 1022 -60.17 14.07 17.89
N PHE A 1023 -60.89 13.91 19.01
CA PHE A 1023 -61.92 12.88 19.13
C PHE A 1023 -63.18 13.18 18.31
N SER A 1024 -63.56 14.45 18.09
CA SER A 1024 -64.75 14.81 17.30
C SER A 1024 -64.56 14.64 15.79
N ASP A 1025 -63.31 14.60 15.33
CA ASP A 1025 -62.95 14.32 13.95
C ASP A 1025 -63.03 12.80 13.62
N ASP A 1026 -63.08 11.93 14.64
CA ASP A 1026 -63.25 10.47 14.52
C ASP A 1026 -64.68 10.04 14.91
N LYS A 1027 -65.40 9.39 13.98
CA LYS A 1027 -66.80 8.98 14.15
C LYS A 1027 -66.97 7.87 15.18
N ASP A 1028 -65.99 6.99 15.33
CA ASP A 1028 -66.07 5.86 16.26
C ASP A 1028 -65.74 6.29 17.71
N ARG A 1029 -65.25 7.52 17.90
CA ARG A 1029 -64.89 8.14 19.19
C ARG A 1029 -65.90 9.18 19.68
N ALA A 1030 -67.13 9.13 19.18
CA ALA A 1030 -68.21 10.02 19.58
C ALA A 1030 -68.53 9.98 21.09
N PHE A 1031 -68.20 8.89 21.79
CA PHE A 1031 -68.30 8.83 23.25
C PHE A 1031 -67.21 9.67 23.93
N GLU A 1032 -65.95 9.47 23.57
CA GLU A 1032 -64.79 10.19 24.10
C GLU A 1032 -64.90 11.70 23.83
N ALA A 1033 -65.29 12.10 22.61
CA ALA A 1033 -65.55 13.49 22.26
C ALA A 1033 -66.59 14.12 23.20
N LYS A 1034 -67.74 13.45 23.39
CA LYS A 1034 -68.81 13.90 24.30
C LYS A 1034 -68.34 13.99 25.76
N VAL A 1035 -67.52 13.05 26.22
CA VAL A 1035 -66.96 13.09 27.59
C VAL A 1035 -65.94 14.23 27.75
N MET A 1036 -65.20 14.62 26.69
CA MET A 1036 -64.33 15.80 26.74
C MET A 1036 -65.09 17.13 26.72
N ASP A 1037 -66.24 17.20 26.04
CA ASP A 1037 -67.17 18.34 26.14
C ASP A 1037 -67.75 18.44 27.56
N GLU A 1038 -68.25 17.33 28.12
CA GLU A 1038 -68.72 17.29 29.52
C GLU A 1038 -67.59 17.68 30.51
N SER A 1039 -66.37 17.18 30.33
CA SER A 1039 -65.20 17.57 31.12
C SER A 1039 -64.89 19.08 31.03
N THR A 1040 -64.92 19.64 29.81
CA THR A 1040 -64.70 21.08 29.56
C THR A 1040 -65.76 21.93 30.27
N ARG A 1041 -67.04 21.52 30.19
CA ARG A 1041 -68.16 22.18 30.89
C ARG A 1041 -68.00 22.10 32.40
N LEU A 1042 -67.55 20.96 32.93
CA LEU A 1042 -67.35 20.75 34.36
C LEU A 1042 -66.25 21.67 34.91
N LEU A 1043 -65.07 21.66 34.28
CA LEU A 1043 -63.93 22.50 34.66
C LEU A 1043 -64.29 23.99 34.61
N THR A 1044 -65.02 24.42 33.57
CA THR A 1044 -65.51 25.81 33.44
C THR A 1044 -66.50 26.17 34.56
N PHE A 1045 -67.41 25.27 34.93
CA PHE A 1045 -68.37 25.48 36.01
C PHE A 1045 -67.69 25.48 37.39
N GLN A 1046 -66.66 24.65 37.59
CA GLN A 1046 -65.84 24.64 38.81
C GLN A 1046 -65.06 25.94 38.98
N GLN A 1047 -64.43 26.45 37.92
CA GLN A 1047 -63.75 27.75 37.93
C GLN A 1047 -64.72 28.90 38.28
N GLN A 1048 -65.98 28.83 37.84
CA GLN A 1048 -67.04 29.75 38.28
C GLN A 1048 -67.37 29.59 39.78
N LEU A 1049 -67.47 28.37 40.31
CA LEU A 1049 -67.74 28.12 41.73
C LEU A 1049 -66.61 28.61 42.65
N GLU A 1050 -65.35 28.46 42.25
CA GLU A 1050 -64.19 29.00 43.00
C GLU A 1050 -64.24 30.53 43.04
N LYS A 1051 -64.55 31.17 41.91
CA LYS A 1051 -64.72 32.62 41.82
C LYS A 1051 -65.91 33.12 42.66
N GLU A 1052 -67.01 32.38 42.70
CA GLU A 1052 -68.19 32.69 43.54
C GLU A 1052 -67.99 32.36 45.03
N SER A 1053 -66.95 31.61 45.40
CA SER A 1053 -66.58 31.31 46.80
C SER A 1053 -65.33 32.05 47.27
N GLU A 1054 -64.86 33.05 46.51
CA GLU A 1054 -63.65 33.84 46.81
C GLU A 1054 -62.39 32.97 47.02
N GLY A 1055 -62.32 31.82 46.33
CA GLY A 1055 -61.22 30.85 46.46
C GLY A 1055 -61.19 30.05 47.78
N LYS A 1056 -62.20 30.19 48.64
CA LYS A 1056 -62.24 29.53 49.98
C LYS A 1056 -62.47 28.01 49.91
N VAL A 1057 -62.90 27.51 48.75
CA VAL A 1057 -63.17 26.09 48.50
C VAL A 1057 -62.60 25.73 47.14
N ALA A 1058 -61.68 24.76 47.09
CA ALA A 1058 -61.19 24.22 45.83
C ALA A 1058 -62.26 23.30 45.21
N PHE A 1059 -62.70 23.63 43.99
CA PHE A 1059 -63.61 22.82 43.18
C PHE A 1059 -62.95 22.32 41.90
N PHE A 1060 -61.93 23.01 41.38
CA PHE A 1060 -61.35 22.75 40.06
C PHE A 1060 -60.61 21.40 40.00
N GLY A 1061 -60.91 20.63 38.95
CA GLY A 1061 -60.37 19.29 38.78
C GLY A 1061 -61.01 18.21 39.66
N THR A 1062 -62.01 18.54 40.49
CA THR A 1062 -62.76 17.53 41.27
C THR A 1062 -63.67 16.71 40.36
N SER A 1063 -64.02 15.48 40.74
CA SER A 1063 -65.01 14.68 40.00
C SER A 1063 -66.42 15.24 40.19
N VAL A 1064 -67.33 15.04 39.23
CA VAL A 1064 -68.76 15.47 39.31
C VAL A 1064 -69.41 15.11 40.66
N ASN A 1065 -69.12 13.90 41.17
CA ASN A 1065 -69.63 13.42 42.46
C ASN A 1065 -69.11 14.26 43.64
N GLU A 1066 -67.83 14.62 43.61
CA GLU A 1066 -67.17 15.39 44.67
C GLU A 1066 -67.50 16.89 44.56
N THR A 1067 -67.64 17.44 43.34
CA THR A 1067 -68.19 18.80 43.16
C THR A 1067 -69.60 18.91 43.74
N VAL A 1068 -70.46 17.88 43.55
CA VAL A 1068 -71.78 17.80 44.20
C VAL A 1068 -71.64 17.73 45.73
N ARG A 1069 -70.72 16.92 46.26
CA ARG A 1069 -70.47 16.81 47.72
C ARG A 1069 -70.04 18.15 48.30
N LEU A 1070 -69.02 18.79 47.73
CA LEU A 1070 -68.48 20.08 48.15
C LEU A 1070 -69.53 21.20 48.04
N CYS A 1071 -70.37 21.20 47.00
CA CYS A 1071 -71.49 22.13 46.90
C CYS A 1071 -72.48 21.96 48.05
N ILE A 1072 -72.77 20.73 48.49
CA ILE A 1072 -73.69 20.48 49.61
C ILE A 1072 -73.03 20.86 50.95
N LEU A 1073 -71.75 20.49 51.15
CA LEU A 1073 -70.98 20.83 52.36
C LEU A 1073 -70.82 22.35 52.57
N ASN A 1074 -70.82 23.15 51.49
CA ASN A 1074 -70.72 24.60 51.55
C ASN A 1074 -72.08 25.31 51.33
N GLY A 1075 -73.19 24.63 51.61
CA GLY A 1075 -74.55 25.20 51.58
C GLY A 1075 -75.12 25.53 50.18
N MET A 1076 -74.34 25.35 49.11
CA MET A 1076 -74.68 25.65 47.72
C MET A 1076 -75.64 24.63 47.08
N SER A 1077 -76.70 24.21 47.80
CA SER A 1077 -77.65 23.18 47.35
C SER A 1077 -78.22 23.44 45.94
N LYS A 1078 -78.53 24.70 45.59
CA LYS A 1078 -79.02 25.07 44.25
C LYS A 1078 -78.00 24.79 43.13
N ARG A 1079 -76.69 24.88 43.41
CA ARG A 1079 -75.62 24.52 42.47
C ARG A 1079 -75.45 23.00 42.39
N ALA A 1080 -75.58 22.27 43.50
CA ALA A 1080 -75.56 20.80 43.51
C ALA A 1080 -76.71 20.19 42.69
N ASP A 1081 -77.94 20.70 42.86
CA ASP A 1081 -79.10 20.27 42.06
C ASP A 1081 -78.96 20.66 40.57
N ARG A 1082 -78.24 21.75 40.25
CA ARG A 1082 -77.88 22.10 38.86
C ARG A 1082 -76.85 21.13 38.26
N ILE A 1083 -75.74 20.84 38.95
CA ILE A 1083 -74.74 19.85 38.48
C ILE A 1083 -75.42 18.50 38.20
N LYS A 1084 -76.34 18.08 39.09
CA LYS A 1084 -77.12 16.86 38.90
C LYS A 1084 -77.92 16.86 37.59
N ALA A 1085 -78.55 17.98 37.23
CA ALA A 1085 -79.31 18.12 35.99
C ALA A 1085 -78.39 18.18 34.76
N ASP A 1086 -77.41 19.10 34.79
CA ASP A 1086 -76.51 19.39 33.67
C ASP A 1086 -75.67 18.14 33.28
N PHE A 1087 -75.24 17.34 34.27
CA PHE A 1087 -74.46 16.10 34.09
C PHE A 1087 -75.28 14.81 34.21
N LYS A 1088 -76.62 14.91 34.26
CA LYS A 1088 -77.57 13.77 34.32
C LYS A 1088 -77.21 12.72 35.40
N VAL A 1089 -76.73 13.17 36.56
CA VAL A 1089 -76.24 12.30 37.65
C VAL A 1089 -77.38 11.38 38.13
N PRO A 1090 -77.23 10.04 38.08
CA PRO A 1090 -78.31 9.11 38.41
C PRO A 1090 -78.88 9.35 39.80
N ASP A 1091 -80.21 9.33 39.93
CA ASP A 1091 -80.92 9.65 41.19
C ASP A 1091 -80.37 8.86 42.38
N LYS A 1092 -80.08 7.55 42.20
CA LYS A 1092 -79.46 6.72 43.26
C LYS A 1092 -78.11 7.28 43.72
N ARG A 1093 -77.23 7.69 42.80
CA ARG A 1093 -75.90 8.24 43.12
C ARG A 1093 -76.03 9.57 43.84
N PHE A 1094 -76.88 10.47 43.35
CA PHE A 1094 -77.13 11.76 43.98
C PHE A 1094 -77.71 11.63 45.40
N TRP A 1095 -78.62 10.68 45.62
CA TRP A 1095 -79.18 10.41 46.95
C TRP A 1095 -78.15 9.88 47.94
N TYR A 1096 -77.22 9.01 47.53
CA TYR A 1096 -76.09 8.62 48.37
C TYR A 1096 -75.18 9.81 48.69
N LEU A 1097 -74.79 10.61 47.69
CA LEU A 1097 -73.91 11.77 47.91
C LEU A 1097 -74.53 12.79 48.87
N LYS A 1098 -75.83 13.08 48.73
CA LYS A 1098 -76.54 14.02 49.61
C LYS A 1098 -76.77 13.48 51.01
N LEU A 1099 -77.01 12.17 51.16
CA LEU A 1099 -76.99 11.49 52.46
C LEU A 1099 -75.62 11.63 53.14
N HIS A 1100 -74.53 11.21 52.48
CA HIS A 1100 -73.19 11.28 53.07
C HIS A 1100 -72.74 12.72 53.39
N ALA A 1101 -73.05 13.69 52.51
CA ALA A 1101 -72.69 15.09 52.73
C ALA A 1101 -73.45 15.71 53.91
N LEU A 1102 -74.77 15.53 54.01
CA LEU A 1102 -75.56 16.07 55.12
C LEU A 1102 -75.21 15.41 56.46
N THR A 1103 -74.95 14.09 56.47
CA THR A 1103 -74.43 13.40 57.66
C THR A 1103 -73.05 13.93 58.06
N THR A 1104 -72.15 14.20 57.11
CA THR A 1104 -70.83 14.81 57.39
C THR A 1104 -70.97 16.22 58.00
N LEU A 1105 -72.00 16.98 57.61
CA LEU A 1105 -72.26 18.34 58.09
C LEU A 1105 -73.01 18.37 59.43
N GLY A 1106 -73.58 17.25 59.89
CA GLY A 1106 -74.44 17.18 61.08
C GLY A 1106 -75.84 17.76 60.89
N ASP A 1107 -76.24 18.11 59.66
CA ASP A 1107 -77.55 18.70 59.35
C ASP A 1107 -78.62 17.61 59.17
N PHE A 1108 -79.03 17.07 60.32
CA PHE A 1108 -80.07 16.05 60.38
C PHE A 1108 -81.47 16.60 60.05
N GLU A 1109 -81.71 17.91 60.18
CA GLU A 1109 -82.98 18.54 59.80
C GLU A 1109 -83.14 18.60 58.28
N ALA A 1110 -82.12 19.06 57.55
CA ALA A 1110 -82.12 19.01 56.09
C ALA A 1110 -82.07 17.57 55.56
N LEU A 1111 -81.43 16.64 56.28
CA LEU A 1111 -81.49 15.21 55.93
C LEU A 1111 -82.91 14.65 56.07
N GLU A 1112 -83.64 15.03 57.12
CA GLU A 1112 -85.03 14.62 57.29
C GLU A 1112 -85.96 15.29 56.27
N ALA A 1113 -85.79 16.58 55.99
CA ALA A 1113 -86.51 17.28 54.92
C ALA A 1113 -86.23 16.66 53.53
N PHE A 1114 -84.97 16.36 53.23
CA PHE A 1114 -84.57 15.68 51.99
C PHE A 1114 -85.24 14.31 51.87
N SER A 1115 -85.23 13.52 52.95
CA SER A 1115 -85.89 12.20 52.98
C SER A 1115 -87.41 12.22 52.83
N LYS A 1116 -88.06 13.37 53.09
CA LYS A 1116 -89.49 13.61 52.90
C LYS A 1116 -89.81 14.11 51.47
N SER A 1117 -88.85 14.75 50.79
CA SER A 1117 -89.06 15.45 49.52
C SER A 1117 -89.55 14.57 48.36
N LYS A 1118 -89.03 13.34 48.23
CA LYS A 1118 -89.47 12.28 47.29
C LYS A 1118 -89.18 10.91 47.91
N ARG A 1119 -89.83 9.85 47.40
CA ARG A 1119 -89.55 8.47 47.83
C ARG A 1119 -88.12 8.08 47.49
N SER A 1120 -87.32 7.71 48.51
CA SER A 1120 -85.90 7.35 48.33
C SER A 1120 -85.67 6.28 47.25
N PRO A 1121 -84.86 6.54 46.21
CA PRO A 1121 -84.49 5.56 45.19
C PRO A 1121 -83.42 4.56 45.66
N ILE A 1122 -82.81 4.80 46.83
CA ILE A 1122 -81.83 3.92 47.50
C ILE A 1122 -82.44 3.17 48.70
N GLY A 1123 -83.74 3.34 48.95
CA GLY A 1123 -84.41 2.87 50.17
C GLY A 1123 -84.10 3.72 51.40
N TYR A 1124 -84.72 3.40 52.54
CA TYR A 1124 -84.42 4.04 53.83
C TYR A 1124 -83.47 3.19 54.69
N GLU A 1125 -83.35 1.89 54.40
CA GLU A 1125 -82.36 0.98 54.98
C GLU A 1125 -80.91 1.49 54.82
N ALA A 1126 -80.61 2.11 53.67
CA ALA A 1126 -79.32 2.76 53.41
C ALA A 1126 -79.06 4.00 54.29
N PHE A 1127 -80.12 4.75 54.65
CA PHE A 1127 -80.03 5.85 55.62
C PHE A 1127 -79.78 5.31 57.02
N VAL A 1128 -80.53 4.27 57.43
CA VAL A 1128 -80.40 3.63 58.75
C VAL A 1128 -79.00 3.07 58.95
N ARG A 1129 -78.47 2.26 58.01
CA ARG A 1129 -77.10 1.72 58.10
C ARG A 1129 -76.08 2.85 58.22
N HIS A 1130 -76.03 3.76 57.24
CA HIS A 1130 -74.99 4.79 57.25
C HIS A 1130 -75.04 5.71 58.48
N LEU A 1131 -76.22 6.03 59.01
CA LEU A 1131 -76.34 6.84 60.24
C LEU A 1131 -75.93 6.08 61.51
N VAL A 1132 -76.12 4.75 61.56
CA VAL A 1132 -75.59 3.91 62.65
C VAL A 1132 -74.06 3.78 62.52
N ASP A 1133 -73.57 3.45 61.32
CA ASP A 1133 -72.15 3.29 61.01
C ASP A 1133 -71.35 4.58 61.27
N ALA A 1134 -71.97 5.75 61.04
CA ALA A 1134 -71.40 7.07 61.33
C ALA A 1134 -71.56 7.53 62.80
N GLY A 1135 -72.05 6.68 63.71
CA GLY A 1135 -72.14 7.00 65.14
C GLY A 1135 -73.34 7.86 65.55
N HIS A 1136 -74.36 7.99 64.69
CA HIS A 1136 -75.57 8.80 64.93
C HIS A 1136 -76.87 7.96 65.04
N PRO A 1137 -76.95 6.94 65.94
CA PRO A 1137 -78.09 6.02 66.00
C PRO A 1137 -79.41 6.72 66.35
N ARG A 1138 -79.39 7.86 67.08
CA ARG A 1138 -80.59 8.65 67.37
C ARG A 1138 -81.25 9.22 66.11
N ALA A 1139 -80.45 9.66 65.12
CA ALA A 1139 -80.97 10.14 63.85
C ALA A 1139 -81.52 8.98 62.98
N ALA A 1140 -80.89 7.80 63.06
CA ALA A 1140 -81.30 6.62 62.30
C ALA A 1140 -82.75 6.18 62.56
N VAL A 1141 -83.26 6.33 63.80
CA VAL A 1141 -84.60 5.89 64.23
C VAL A 1141 -85.72 6.46 63.32
N ALA A 1142 -85.60 7.72 62.89
CA ALA A 1142 -86.59 8.40 62.05
C ALA A 1142 -86.78 7.78 60.65
N TYR A 1143 -85.89 6.86 60.26
CA TYR A 1143 -85.91 6.17 58.95
C TYR A 1143 -86.28 4.68 59.07
N VAL A 1144 -86.19 4.08 60.26
CA VAL A 1144 -86.51 2.65 60.50
C VAL A 1144 -87.98 2.34 60.21
N ALA A 1145 -88.89 3.22 60.61
CA ALA A 1145 -90.34 3.04 60.44
C ALA A 1145 -90.85 3.33 59.00
N ARG A 1146 -89.96 3.56 58.02
CA ARG A 1146 -90.34 3.93 56.65
C ARG A 1146 -90.32 2.73 55.70
N PRO A 1147 -91.32 2.56 54.81
CA PRO A 1147 -91.52 1.31 54.09
C PRO A 1147 -90.38 0.98 53.12
N ALA A 1148 -89.62 -0.06 53.45
CA ALA A 1148 -88.66 -0.69 52.57
C ALA A 1148 -89.36 -1.32 51.35
N LYS A 1149 -88.68 -1.35 50.20
CA LYS A 1149 -89.00 -2.32 49.15
C LYS A 1149 -88.38 -3.65 49.57
N TYR A 1150 -89.14 -4.49 50.27
CA TYR A 1150 -89.12 -5.98 50.29
C TYR A 1150 -89.80 -6.48 51.58
N PRO A 1151 -90.77 -7.42 51.52
CA PRO A 1151 -91.49 -7.90 52.70
C PRO A 1151 -90.74 -9.05 53.41
N LEU A 1152 -89.74 -8.73 54.22
CA LEU A 1152 -89.10 -9.68 55.14
C LEU A 1152 -89.95 -9.83 56.42
N PHE A 1153 -90.96 -10.70 56.39
CA PHE A 1153 -91.48 -11.44 57.57
C PHE A 1153 -92.49 -12.52 57.16
N LYS A 1154 -92.00 -13.73 56.83
CA LYS A 1154 -92.76 -14.99 56.85
C LYS A 1154 -91.81 -16.17 56.91
N ALA A 1155 -92.25 -17.28 57.51
CA ALA A 1155 -91.55 -18.57 57.61
C ALA A 1155 -90.20 -18.58 58.36
N PHE A 1156 -90.27 -18.49 59.69
CA PHE A 1156 -89.45 -19.34 60.57
C PHE A 1156 -90.40 -20.03 61.55
N GLY A 1157 -90.45 -21.36 61.51
CA GLY A 1157 -91.39 -22.17 62.29
C GLY A 1157 -91.79 -23.44 61.56
N GLY A 1158 -91.35 -24.59 62.09
CA GLY A 1158 -91.49 -25.91 61.48
C GLY A 1158 -90.14 -26.62 61.41
N ALA A 1159 -89.92 -27.58 62.32
CA ALA A 1159 -88.72 -28.39 62.38
C ALA A 1159 -89.06 -29.85 62.03
N ALA A 1160 -88.14 -30.52 61.33
CA ALA A 1160 -88.11 -31.98 61.17
C ALA A 1160 -86.66 -32.41 60.88
N GLU A 1161 -86.11 -33.23 61.77
CA GLU A 1161 -84.91 -34.06 61.57
C GLU A 1161 -85.35 -35.47 61.09
N PRO A 1162 -84.45 -36.35 60.63
CA PRO A 1162 -82.99 -36.20 60.51
C PRO A 1162 -82.45 -36.13 59.06
#